data_AF-A0A1F6CB55-F1
#
_entry.id   AF-A0A1F6CB55-F1
#
_cell.length_a   1.000
_cell.length_b   1.000
_cell.length_c   1.000
_cell.angle_alpha   90.00
_cell.angle_beta   90.00
_cell.angle_gamma   90.00
#
_symmetry.space_group_name_H-M   'P 1'
#
loop_
_entity.id
_entity.type
_entity.pdbx_description
1 polymer ?
#
loop_
_entity_poly.entity_id
_entity_poly.type
_entity_poly.pdbx_seq_one_letter_code
_entity_poly.pdbx_strand_id
1 'polypeptide(L)'
;MRPIHNHPVVPEAGERYQRCRVKPVTRAEMRCDFRTAIFLYSPKDEVDLKALLEYGFASSAYFYTKLWIRGGDGEEVRGGREGLERMAEARIYLFHVGMSGTDEEVEGHEDFLISKFGERYLGAKADSELDGGYTRGWCWGDGPFAKRVAMPEEPSPDRSRAQAHREYDRVLDCFYDKKRNLSICSLGYGCHYAAEHGARMLGVETVEKLPSDTVLWCFCRGASKQYDLLTSVSISSAVSRPWGAKGYYPDGRKIVHLGGREPTVSGADYGFSEGLSKREWYVAYMYGCSLVFFQGGYFFSSIPSGDGPPLAAPYEAPLKAFREAQRPNWALLEGVLTPLGRLHAEAQEFAFDHPVRGTPYMPVALMLDEDHGWNQPRHLYRKDQDHAWGNIPYSRLDYQIDNFFRWVYPGYEACSYYRDERGYITNTPFGDMYEVILSNASPKCLEKYRVVVLLGDLKVEGREGLAERLRDFLEEGGIVVAGTDQWPGIPAWLSGVEVSEGSKAYAGEVVCADGRRFREGAFERRQARTAGGGVLLRIHQGDPLVIRQGVGKGWLYTITVKGWGEAERRHDFLKGVRHVLGGLLGELNLVEVEGRDLFYLVNVTDRDDEVMVTLCNNSPDAPWEGKVRVKGEEVEAFEAWLGHSEACVRDGLLWCAVPANDVRVFRLKAGRGFLPLMFREIDWKGLGVGVPEVDLRNHPARRMSHF
;
A
#
# COMPACT_ATOMS: atom_id res chain seq x y z
N MET A 1 3.27 -27.27 13.93
CA MET A 1 2.86 -26.15 13.06
C MET A 1 4.10 -25.31 12.78
N ARG A 2 4.35 -24.86 11.54
CA ARG A 2 5.51 -23.99 11.22
C ARG A 2 5.39 -22.69 12.02
N PRO A 3 6.48 -22.16 12.60
CA PRO A 3 6.46 -20.79 13.10
C PRO A 3 6.16 -19.83 11.95
N ILE A 4 5.09 -19.02 12.02
CA ILE A 4 4.92 -17.88 11.11
C ILE A 4 5.57 -16.68 11.77
N HIS A 5 6.57 -16.17 11.09
CA HIS A 5 7.35 -15.03 11.48
C HIS A 5 6.75 -13.80 10.80
N ASN A 6 5.51 -13.42 11.17
CA ASN A 6 4.91 -12.16 10.70
C ASN A 6 5.58 -10.98 11.42
N HIS A 7 6.88 -10.86 11.15
CA HIS A 7 7.79 -9.90 11.74
C HIS A 7 7.61 -8.55 11.05
N PRO A 8 7.77 -7.44 11.80
CA PRO A 8 8.02 -6.15 11.17
C PRO A 8 9.28 -6.24 10.29
N VAL A 9 9.31 -5.44 9.23
CA VAL A 9 10.49 -5.33 8.38
C VAL A 9 11.62 -4.68 9.15
N VAL A 10 12.80 -5.31 9.21
CA VAL A 10 14.01 -4.76 9.82
C VAL A 10 15.11 -4.67 8.77
N PRO A 11 15.27 -3.51 8.12
CA PRO A 11 16.15 -3.38 6.97
C PRO A 11 17.59 -3.80 7.24
N GLU A 12 18.16 -3.40 8.38
CA GLU A 12 19.54 -3.70 8.78
C GLU A 12 19.83 -5.20 8.99
N ALA A 13 18.79 -6.01 9.21
CA ALA A 13 18.90 -7.47 9.33
C ALA A 13 18.66 -8.21 8.00
N GLY A 14 18.29 -7.48 6.94
CA GLY A 14 18.03 -8.00 5.61
C GLY A 14 19.30 -8.29 4.82
N GLU A 15 19.27 -9.31 3.95
CA GLU A 15 20.41 -9.64 3.07
C GLU A 15 20.77 -8.46 2.16
N ARG A 16 19.76 -7.72 1.73
CA ARG A 16 19.88 -6.54 0.88
C ARG A 16 20.74 -5.47 1.52
N TYR A 17 20.59 -5.21 2.82
CA TYR A 17 21.35 -4.18 3.52
C TYR A 17 22.85 -4.41 3.41
N GLN A 18 23.30 -5.67 3.40
CA GLN A 18 24.71 -5.99 3.21
C GLN A 18 25.16 -5.77 1.76
N ARG A 19 24.32 -6.13 0.77
CA ARG A 19 24.67 -6.09 -0.66
C ARG A 19 24.60 -4.71 -1.31
N CYS A 20 23.65 -3.87 -0.92
CA CYS A 20 23.45 -2.58 -1.58
C CYS A 20 24.56 -1.57 -1.24
N ARG A 21 25.03 -0.83 -2.27
CA ARG A 21 25.96 0.31 -2.13
C ARG A 21 25.33 1.41 -1.28
N VAL A 22 24.11 1.80 -1.63
CA VAL A 22 23.29 2.76 -0.88
C VAL A 22 22.41 1.96 0.06
N LYS A 23 22.54 2.20 1.37
CA LYS A 23 21.83 1.41 2.39
C LYS A 23 20.35 1.76 2.45
N PRO A 24 19.43 0.79 2.60
CA PRO A 24 18.05 1.05 2.99
C PRO A 24 17.93 2.01 4.17
N VAL A 25 16.83 2.78 4.23
CA VAL A 25 16.50 3.58 5.42
C VAL A 25 16.14 2.63 6.55
N THR A 26 16.72 2.84 7.74
CA THR A 26 16.49 2.02 8.93
C THR A 26 15.69 2.80 9.98
N ARG A 27 15.06 2.09 10.94
CA ARG A 27 14.46 2.74 12.11
C ARG A 27 15.50 3.43 12.98
N ALA A 28 16.75 2.94 13.00
CA ALA A 28 17.85 3.60 13.68
C ALA A 28 18.18 4.98 13.05
N GLU A 29 18.24 5.05 11.71
CA GLU A 29 18.41 6.30 10.96
C GLU A 29 17.24 7.27 11.23
N MET A 30 16.01 6.73 11.21
CA MET A 30 14.79 7.49 11.53
C MET A 30 14.64 7.79 13.02
N ARG A 31 15.33 7.12 13.95
CA ARG A 31 15.22 7.23 15.41
C ARG A 31 13.83 6.99 16.00
N CYS A 32 12.91 6.43 15.22
CA CYS A 32 11.55 6.06 15.62
C CYS A 32 10.94 5.12 14.59
N ASP A 33 9.78 4.56 14.93
CA ASP A 33 9.00 3.73 14.01
C ASP A 33 8.23 4.49 12.95
N PHE A 34 7.85 5.72 13.29
CA PHE A 34 6.88 6.50 12.57
C PHE A 34 7.22 7.98 12.72
N ARG A 35 7.16 8.69 11.61
CA ARG A 35 7.23 10.14 11.56
C ARG A 35 6.04 10.68 10.80
N THR A 36 5.42 11.72 11.34
CA THR A 36 4.48 12.54 10.56
C THR A 36 5.26 13.47 9.67
N ALA A 37 4.88 13.56 8.39
CA ALA A 37 5.50 14.48 7.45
C ALA A 37 4.55 15.56 6.96
N ILE A 38 5.11 16.73 6.66
CA ILE A 38 4.41 17.81 5.97
C ILE A 38 4.88 17.88 4.51
N PHE A 39 3.93 18.03 3.59
CA PHE A 39 4.24 18.41 2.22
C PHE A 39 4.46 19.92 2.14
N LEU A 40 5.60 20.32 1.59
CA LEU A 40 5.97 21.69 1.36
C LEU A 40 6.04 21.94 -0.14
N TYR A 41 5.31 22.95 -0.61
CA TYR A 41 5.56 23.45 -1.96
C TYR A 41 6.93 24.05 -2.05
N SER A 42 7.36 24.81 -1.03
CA SER A 42 8.61 25.56 -1.07
C SER A 42 9.25 25.74 0.30
N PRO A 43 10.59 25.63 0.43
CA PRO A 43 11.30 25.91 1.68
C PRO A 43 11.36 27.41 2.00
N LYS A 44 10.72 28.29 1.22
CA LYS A 44 10.53 29.72 1.56
C LYS A 44 9.10 30.05 2.00
N ASP A 45 8.20 29.07 2.05
CA ASP A 45 6.84 29.34 2.52
C ASP A 45 6.87 29.54 4.05
N GLU A 46 6.86 30.80 4.48
CA GLU A 46 6.97 31.14 5.91
C GLU A 46 5.81 30.59 6.75
N VAL A 47 4.63 30.32 6.18
CA VAL A 47 3.54 29.70 6.94
C VAL A 47 3.90 28.25 7.25
N ASP A 48 4.29 27.51 6.22
CA ASP A 48 4.65 26.10 6.38
C ASP A 48 5.92 25.95 7.23
N LEU A 49 6.94 26.77 6.99
CA LEU A 49 8.17 26.82 7.79
C LEU A 49 7.87 27.11 9.25
N LYS A 50 7.03 28.11 9.53
CA LYS A 50 6.68 28.45 10.91
C LYS A 50 5.96 27.29 11.58
N ALA A 51 4.97 26.68 10.92
CA ALA A 51 4.27 25.52 11.46
C ALA A 51 5.23 24.34 11.73
N LEU A 52 6.18 24.09 10.83
CA LEU A 52 7.17 23.03 10.99
C LEU A 52 8.16 23.33 12.13
N LEU A 53 8.78 24.51 12.12
CA LEU A 53 9.93 24.85 12.98
C LEU A 53 9.53 25.38 14.36
N GLU A 54 8.42 26.10 14.46
CA GLU A 54 8.01 26.75 15.71
C GLU A 54 6.86 26.01 16.42
N TYR A 55 6.12 25.15 15.71
CA TYR A 55 4.95 24.46 16.27
C TYR A 55 5.14 22.93 16.32
N GLY A 56 6.14 22.38 15.64
CA GLY A 56 6.30 20.92 15.56
C GLY A 56 5.10 20.28 14.87
N PHE A 57 4.54 20.93 13.84
CA PHE A 57 3.41 20.39 13.07
C PHE A 57 3.79 19.12 12.29
N ALA A 58 5.09 18.91 12.08
CA ALA A 58 5.69 17.67 11.62
C ALA A 58 7.16 17.65 12.06
N SER A 59 7.83 16.52 11.82
CA SER A 59 9.27 16.34 12.08
C SER A 59 10.05 16.00 10.80
N SER A 60 9.31 15.69 9.73
CA SER A 60 9.82 15.42 8.41
C SER A 60 9.10 16.26 7.36
N ALA A 61 9.80 16.55 6.26
CA ALA A 61 9.28 17.36 5.18
C ALA A 61 9.53 16.71 3.82
N TYR A 62 8.51 16.80 2.98
CA TYR A 62 8.48 16.40 1.58
C TYR A 62 8.48 17.66 0.70
N PHE A 63 9.19 17.66 -0.43
CA PHE A 63 9.18 18.79 -1.38
C PHE A 63 8.82 18.36 -2.80
N TYR A 64 7.76 18.98 -3.36
CA TYR A 64 7.25 18.63 -4.69
C TYR A 64 7.95 19.34 -5.85
N THR A 65 8.20 20.66 -5.73
CA THR A 65 8.61 21.43 -6.90
C THR A 65 10.11 21.41 -7.16
N LYS A 66 10.41 21.65 -8.43
CA LYS A 66 11.70 21.75 -9.10
C LYS A 66 12.30 23.14 -8.80
N LEU A 67 13.62 23.24 -8.63
CA LEU A 67 14.41 24.48 -8.46
C LEU A 67 14.46 25.05 -7.03
N TRP A 68 15.46 24.61 -6.25
CA TRP A 68 15.66 25.09 -4.86
C TRP A 68 16.94 25.87 -4.62
N ILE A 69 17.99 25.63 -5.42
CA ILE A 69 19.30 26.26 -5.21
C ILE A 69 19.70 27.08 -6.44
N ARG A 70 19.21 26.79 -7.65
CA ARG A 70 19.36 27.63 -8.85
C ARG A 70 18.10 27.61 -9.72
N GLY A 71 17.74 28.75 -10.31
CA GLY A 71 16.68 28.93 -11.30
C GLY A 71 17.10 28.40 -12.68
N GLY A 72 16.19 28.42 -13.67
CA GLY A 72 16.50 28.01 -15.05
C GLY A 72 17.51 28.91 -15.77
N ASP A 73 17.84 30.04 -15.17
CA ASP A 73 18.86 31.02 -15.53
C ASP A 73 20.19 30.86 -14.75
N GLY A 74 20.25 29.91 -13.81
CA GLY A 74 21.42 29.66 -12.97
C GLY A 74 21.52 30.53 -11.70
N GLU A 75 20.58 31.44 -11.44
CA GLU A 75 20.59 32.28 -10.24
C GLU A 75 19.99 31.59 -9.01
N GLU A 76 20.53 31.84 -7.82
CA GLU A 76 20.03 31.23 -6.59
C GLU A 76 18.61 31.68 -6.24
N VAL A 77 17.72 30.72 -5.97
CA VAL A 77 16.34 31.03 -5.56
C VAL A 77 16.38 31.65 -4.16
N ARG A 78 16.21 32.98 -4.10
CA ARG A 78 16.25 33.76 -2.86
C ARG A 78 15.37 33.14 -1.76
N GLY A 79 15.99 32.86 -0.61
CA GLY A 79 15.34 32.31 0.60
C GLY A 79 15.21 30.78 0.62
N GLY A 80 15.43 30.08 -0.50
CA GLY A 80 15.32 28.61 -0.54
C GLY A 80 16.40 27.90 0.28
N ARG A 81 17.66 28.32 0.10
CA ARG A 81 18.81 27.78 0.86
C ARG A 81 18.71 28.08 2.35
N GLU A 82 18.34 29.31 2.70
CA GLU A 82 18.16 29.74 4.10
C GLU A 82 17.08 28.89 4.80
N GLY A 83 15.94 28.64 4.14
CA GLY A 83 14.90 27.77 4.68
C GLY A 83 15.37 26.34 4.93
N LEU A 84 16.16 25.77 4.00
CA LEU A 84 16.77 24.45 4.18
C LEU A 84 17.80 24.44 5.32
N GLU A 85 18.59 25.50 5.48
CA GLU A 85 19.54 25.61 6.59
C GLU A 85 18.81 25.71 7.93
N ARG A 86 17.74 26.51 8.03
CA ARG A 86 16.86 26.58 9.22
C ARG A 86 16.27 25.21 9.57
N MET A 87 15.82 24.43 8.58
CA MET A 87 15.35 23.06 8.79
C MET A 87 16.44 22.11 9.27
N ALA A 88 17.65 22.22 8.71
CA ALA A 88 18.78 21.39 9.12
C ALA A 88 19.19 21.67 10.58
N GLU A 89 19.19 22.95 10.98
CA GLU A 89 19.42 23.41 12.36
C GLU A 89 18.34 22.90 13.32
N ALA A 90 17.07 22.95 12.90
CA ALA A 90 15.94 22.39 13.63
C ALA A 90 15.86 20.86 13.59
N ARG A 91 16.83 20.18 12.95
CA ARG A 91 16.95 18.72 12.87
C ARG A 91 15.77 18.03 12.16
N ILE A 92 15.12 18.72 11.22
CA ILE A 92 14.06 18.15 10.39
C ILE A 92 14.62 17.07 9.47
N TYR A 93 13.83 16.01 9.27
CA TYR A 93 14.11 14.97 8.27
C TYR A 93 13.60 15.38 6.89
N LEU A 94 14.41 15.19 5.86
CA LEU A 94 14.02 15.46 4.48
C LEU A 94 13.93 14.18 3.69
N PHE A 95 12.87 14.02 2.92
CA PHE A 95 12.68 12.85 2.08
C PHE A 95 11.91 13.21 0.82
N HIS A 96 12.11 12.38 -0.20
CA HIS A 96 11.44 12.48 -1.49
C HIS A 96 11.50 13.90 -2.10
N VAL A 97 12.69 14.50 -2.07
CA VAL A 97 12.94 15.85 -2.57
C VAL A 97 12.97 15.84 -4.10
N GLY A 98 12.09 16.61 -4.74
CA GLY A 98 12.11 16.81 -6.20
C GLY A 98 13.32 17.62 -6.66
N MET A 99 14.15 17.04 -7.52
CA MET A 99 15.33 17.70 -8.09
C MET A 99 15.16 17.95 -9.59
N SER A 100 15.65 19.08 -10.06
CA SER A 100 15.67 19.46 -11.48
C SER A 100 16.95 20.22 -11.80
N GLY A 101 17.43 20.07 -13.02
CA GLY A 101 18.65 20.70 -13.50
C GLY A 101 19.40 19.75 -14.42
N THR A 102 20.60 20.15 -14.83
CA THR A 102 21.60 19.24 -15.39
C THR A 102 22.00 18.19 -14.35
N ASP A 103 22.66 17.11 -14.77
CA ASP A 103 23.12 16.10 -13.80
C ASP A 103 24.11 16.68 -12.79
N GLU A 104 24.96 17.63 -13.21
CA GLU A 104 25.89 18.35 -12.31
C GLU A 104 25.14 19.20 -11.27
N GLU A 105 24.05 19.87 -11.66
CA GLU A 105 23.21 20.64 -10.73
C GLU A 105 22.48 19.73 -9.73
N VAL A 106 21.94 18.61 -10.21
CA VAL A 106 21.28 17.61 -9.36
C VAL A 106 22.27 17.02 -8.35
N GLU A 107 23.48 16.68 -8.79
CA GLU A 107 24.55 16.20 -7.91
C GLU A 107 24.96 17.26 -6.88
N GLY A 108 25.12 18.51 -7.29
CA GLY A 108 25.45 19.62 -6.38
C GLY A 108 24.35 19.88 -5.34
N HIS A 109 23.07 19.74 -5.72
CA HIS A 109 21.95 19.82 -4.78
C HIS A 109 21.96 18.65 -3.79
N GLU A 110 22.21 17.44 -4.27
CA GLU A 110 22.28 16.25 -3.42
C GLU A 110 23.45 16.34 -2.43
N ASP A 111 24.63 16.78 -2.88
CA ASP A 111 25.80 16.99 -2.03
C ASP A 111 25.55 18.06 -0.96
N PHE A 112 24.86 19.15 -1.31
CA PHE A 112 24.41 20.15 -0.33
C PHE A 112 23.51 19.51 0.74
N LEU A 113 22.47 18.78 0.33
CA LEU A 113 21.54 18.14 1.27
C LEU A 113 22.26 17.12 2.16
N ILE A 114 23.14 16.29 1.60
CA ILE A 114 23.95 15.35 2.37
C ILE A 114 24.85 16.09 3.37
N SER A 115 25.50 17.19 2.95
CA SER A 115 26.37 17.97 3.84
C SER A 115 25.64 18.63 5.01
N LYS A 116 24.40 19.09 4.80
CA LYS A 116 23.61 19.81 5.81
C LYS A 116 22.79 18.88 6.70
N PHE A 117 22.16 17.87 6.12
CA PHE A 117 21.22 16.99 6.82
C PHE A 117 21.85 15.66 7.24
N GLY A 118 22.90 15.19 6.56
CA GLY A 118 23.54 13.91 6.84
C GLY A 118 22.55 12.75 6.71
N GLU A 119 22.41 11.93 7.75
CA GLU A 119 21.44 10.83 7.85
C GLU A 119 19.97 11.29 7.84
N ARG A 120 19.69 12.57 8.14
CA ARG A 120 18.31 13.09 8.11
C ARG A 120 17.80 13.34 6.69
N TYR A 121 18.68 13.34 5.69
CA TYR A 121 18.28 13.32 4.29
C TYR A 121 18.09 11.86 3.83
N LEU A 122 16.84 11.41 3.86
CA LEU A 122 16.46 10.03 3.57
C LEU A 122 16.61 9.71 2.09
N GLY A 123 16.39 10.68 1.20
CA GLY A 123 16.68 10.55 -0.23
C GLY A 123 15.84 11.45 -1.12
N ALA A 124 16.23 11.56 -2.37
CA ALA A 124 15.51 12.26 -3.43
C ALA A 124 14.30 11.46 -3.89
N LYS A 125 13.37 12.18 -4.51
CA LYS A 125 12.35 11.58 -5.36
C LYS A 125 13.05 11.04 -6.61
N ALA A 126 13.16 9.72 -6.74
CA ALA A 126 13.56 9.09 -8.00
C ALA A 126 12.42 9.09 -9.05
N ASP A 127 11.21 9.44 -8.61
CA ASP A 127 9.97 9.52 -9.39
C ASP A 127 9.52 8.19 -10.00
N SER A 128 9.10 7.28 -9.12
CA SER A 128 8.26 6.16 -9.52
C SER A 128 6.83 6.58 -9.87
N GLU A 129 6.38 7.85 -9.86
CA GLU A 129 5.12 8.20 -10.56
C GLU A 129 5.28 8.04 -12.11
N LEU A 130 6.52 7.81 -12.58
CA LEU A 130 6.86 7.40 -13.95
C LEU A 130 6.77 5.88 -14.17
N ASP A 131 6.51 5.07 -13.14
CA ASP A 131 6.35 3.60 -13.26
C ASP A 131 5.14 3.16 -14.09
N GLY A 132 4.19 4.06 -14.30
CA GLY A 132 3.10 3.90 -15.25
C GLY A 132 2.07 5.02 -15.25
N GLY A 133 2.33 6.10 -14.49
CA GLY A 133 1.47 7.24 -14.39
C GLY A 133 1.62 8.23 -15.52
N TYR A 134 2.70 8.98 -15.49
CA TYR A 134 2.99 9.97 -16.53
C TYR A 134 3.45 9.36 -17.84
N THR A 135 3.65 8.04 -17.84
CA THR A 135 4.18 7.30 -18.96
C THR A 135 3.11 6.69 -19.86
N ARG A 136 1.80 6.77 -19.58
CA ARG A 136 0.77 6.02 -20.36
C ARG A 136 1.17 4.54 -20.52
N GLY A 137 1.81 3.96 -19.49
CA GLY A 137 2.63 2.76 -19.66
C GLY A 137 3.77 3.01 -20.66
N TRP A 138 4.82 3.69 -20.20
CA TRP A 138 6.08 4.07 -20.89
C TRP A 138 6.03 5.33 -21.78
N CYS A 139 6.63 6.47 -21.37
CA CYS A 139 6.54 7.75 -22.09
C CYS A 139 7.09 7.62 -23.52
N TRP A 140 6.23 7.39 -24.52
CA TRP A 140 6.60 7.48 -25.94
C TRP A 140 6.28 8.87 -26.48
N GLY A 141 7.22 9.44 -27.25
CA GLY A 141 7.11 10.76 -27.88
C GLY A 141 8.06 11.83 -27.32
N ASP A 142 7.80 13.11 -27.61
CA ASP A 142 8.74 14.23 -27.42
C ASP A 142 8.92 14.75 -25.98
N GLY A 143 8.44 14.00 -24.99
CA GLY A 143 8.54 14.37 -23.57
C GLY A 143 9.99 14.43 -23.08
N PRO A 144 10.34 15.31 -22.12
CA PRO A 144 11.72 15.44 -21.62
C PRO A 144 12.33 14.13 -21.11
N PHE A 145 11.52 13.22 -20.55
CA PHE A 145 11.97 11.92 -20.05
C PHE A 145 12.23 10.89 -21.15
N ALA A 146 11.32 10.75 -22.11
CA ALA A 146 11.50 9.86 -23.28
C ALA A 146 12.80 10.20 -24.05
N LYS A 147 13.09 11.51 -24.17
CA LYS A 147 14.34 12.03 -24.72
C LYS A 147 15.56 11.66 -23.87
N ARG A 148 15.42 11.65 -22.54
CA ARG A 148 16.50 11.31 -21.59
C ARG A 148 16.85 9.82 -21.59
N VAL A 149 15.87 8.94 -21.70
CA VAL A 149 16.07 7.47 -21.75
C VAL A 149 16.23 6.93 -23.17
N ALA A 150 16.29 7.81 -24.18
CA ALA A 150 16.43 7.47 -25.61
C ALA A 150 15.42 6.41 -26.10
N MET A 151 14.17 6.53 -25.66
CA MET A 151 13.07 5.62 -25.98
C MET A 151 11.98 6.37 -26.78
N PRO A 152 12.17 6.59 -28.10
CA PRO A 152 11.28 7.46 -28.89
C PRO A 152 9.99 6.79 -29.39
N GLU A 153 9.95 5.45 -29.49
CA GLU A 153 8.88 4.71 -30.18
C GLU A 153 8.11 3.73 -29.29
N GLU A 154 6.77 3.74 -29.36
CA GLU A 154 5.93 2.79 -28.61
C GLU A 154 6.31 1.31 -28.88
N PRO A 155 6.57 0.51 -27.83
CA PRO A 155 7.10 -0.84 -27.94
C PRO A 155 5.96 -1.75 -28.33
N SER A 156 6.29 -2.78 -29.11
CA SER A 156 5.31 -3.69 -29.65
C SER A 156 4.46 -4.35 -28.54
N PRO A 157 3.13 -4.42 -28.69
CA PRO A 157 2.27 -5.19 -27.79
C PRO A 157 2.54 -6.71 -27.83
N ASP A 158 3.23 -7.20 -28.87
CA ASP A 158 3.57 -8.62 -29.06
C ASP A 158 4.88 -9.03 -28.34
N ARG A 159 5.52 -8.11 -27.61
CA ARG A 159 6.77 -8.43 -26.91
C ARG A 159 6.55 -9.36 -25.72
N SER A 160 7.57 -10.16 -25.42
CA SER A 160 7.53 -11.01 -24.22
C SER A 160 7.58 -10.17 -22.94
N ARG A 161 7.00 -10.69 -21.86
CA ARG A 161 7.07 -10.09 -20.52
C ARG A 161 8.52 -9.84 -20.06
N ALA A 162 9.40 -10.81 -20.25
CA ALA A 162 10.82 -10.68 -19.93
C ALA A 162 11.51 -9.56 -20.75
N GLN A 163 11.06 -9.31 -21.99
CA GLN A 163 11.55 -8.17 -22.76
C GLN A 163 11.05 -6.85 -22.17
N ALA A 164 9.76 -6.75 -21.83
CA ALA A 164 9.19 -5.56 -21.21
C ALA A 164 9.85 -5.24 -19.85
N HIS A 165 10.15 -6.27 -19.05
CA HIS A 165 10.89 -6.12 -17.79
C HIS A 165 12.31 -5.57 -18.03
N ARG A 166 13.08 -6.14 -18.97
CA ARG A 166 14.42 -5.61 -19.30
C ARG A 166 14.41 -4.19 -19.85
N GLU A 167 13.35 -3.80 -20.55
CA GLU A 167 13.16 -2.40 -20.97
C GLU A 167 12.94 -1.50 -19.75
N TYR A 168 12.36 -2.05 -18.67
CA TYR A 168 11.96 -1.29 -17.47
C TYR A 168 13.14 -1.09 -16.57
N ASP A 169 13.97 -2.11 -16.45
CA ASP A 169 15.26 -2.03 -15.80
C ASP A 169 16.07 -0.84 -16.31
N ARG A 170 16.15 -0.65 -17.64
CA ARG A 170 16.88 0.51 -18.21
C ARG A 170 16.31 1.85 -17.78
N VAL A 171 14.99 1.94 -17.62
CA VAL A 171 14.33 3.15 -17.14
C VAL A 171 14.67 3.36 -15.67
N LEU A 172 14.56 2.31 -14.85
CA LEU A 172 14.84 2.37 -13.41
C LEU A 172 16.31 2.65 -13.10
N ASP A 173 17.24 2.07 -13.84
CA ASP A 173 18.69 2.32 -13.74
C ASP A 173 18.98 3.84 -13.84
N CYS A 174 18.30 4.55 -14.73
CA CYS A 174 18.47 6.01 -14.89
C CYS A 174 18.03 6.82 -13.66
N PHE A 175 17.10 6.28 -12.87
CA PHE A 175 16.55 6.95 -11.69
C PHE A 175 17.27 6.55 -10.42
N TYR A 176 17.57 5.26 -10.24
CA TYR A 176 18.02 4.72 -8.97
C TYR A 176 19.54 4.55 -8.83
N ASP A 177 20.35 4.66 -9.90
CA ASP A 177 21.83 4.60 -9.80
C ASP A 177 22.48 5.81 -9.08
N LYS A 178 21.68 6.81 -8.67
CA LYS A 178 22.14 8.00 -7.92
C LYS A 178 22.32 7.74 -6.40
N LYS A 179 22.86 8.70 -5.63
CA LYS A 179 23.42 8.46 -4.28
C LYS A 179 22.37 8.12 -3.22
N ARG A 180 21.16 8.72 -3.20
CA ARG A 180 20.06 8.34 -2.28
C ARG A 180 18.69 8.57 -2.90
N ASN A 181 18.02 7.50 -3.33
CA ASN A 181 16.68 7.58 -3.93
C ASN A 181 15.62 6.80 -3.18
N LEU A 182 14.42 7.37 -3.12
CA LEU A 182 13.21 6.76 -2.57
C LEU A 182 12.19 6.54 -3.69
N SER A 183 11.32 5.55 -3.49
CA SER A 183 10.19 5.25 -4.36
C SER A 183 8.87 5.71 -3.72
N ILE A 184 8.01 6.32 -4.52
CA ILE A 184 6.56 6.45 -4.29
C ILE A 184 5.87 6.00 -5.58
N CYS A 185 5.28 4.81 -5.58
CA CYS A 185 4.69 4.18 -6.74
C CYS A 185 3.24 4.61 -6.93
N SER A 186 2.87 4.82 -8.19
CA SER A 186 1.49 5.13 -8.60
C SER A 186 0.80 3.87 -9.16
N LEU A 187 1.55 2.82 -9.49
CA LEU A 187 1.04 1.52 -9.91
C LEU A 187 1.51 0.40 -8.98
N GLY A 188 0.74 -0.70 -8.93
CA GLY A 188 1.02 -1.81 -8.00
C GLY A 188 2.41 -2.43 -8.20
N TYR A 189 2.78 -2.75 -9.44
CA TYR A 189 4.01 -3.50 -9.72
C TYR A 189 5.31 -2.71 -9.53
N GLY A 190 5.28 -1.37 -9.55
CA GLY A 190 6.49 -0.54 -9.52
C GLY A 190 7.35 -0.73 -8.28
N CYS A 191 6.74 -1.11 -7.15
CA CYS A 191 7.41 -1.21 -5.85
C CYS A 191 8.53 -2.26 -5.84
N HIS A 192 8.28 -3.44 -6.42
CA HIS A 192 9.25 -4.54 -6.44
C HIS A 192 10.46 -4.19 -7.30
N TYR A 193 10.22 -3.63 -8.48
CA TYR A 193 11.30 -3.25 -9.39
C TYR A 193 12.10 -2.05 -8.87
N ALA A 194 11.43 -1.03 -8.31
CA ALA A 194 12.12 0.06 -7.63
C ALA A 194 13.00 -0.45 -6.47
N ALA A 195 12.50 -1.46 -5.74
CA ALA A 195 13.34 -2.17 -4.78
C ALA A 195 14.54 -2.80 -5.51
N GLU A 196 14.39 -3.67 -6.49
CA GLU A 196 15.53 -4.31 -7.18
C GLU A 196 16.61 -3.32 -7.65
N HIS A 197 16.20 -2.13 -8.08
CA HIS A 197 17.06 -1.07 -8.59
C HIS A 197 17.70 -0.15 -7.54
N GLY A 198 17.48 -0.41 -6.25
CA GLY A 198 18.23 0.27 -5.17
C GLY A 198 17.46 1.36 -4.42
N ALA A 199 16.12 1.42 -4.53
CA ALA A 199 15.32 2.27 -3.64
C ALA A 199 15.67 1.99 -2.16
N ARG A 200 15.82 3.06 -1.36
CA ARG A 200 16.12 2.95 0.08
C ARG A 200 14.86 2.76 0.93
N MET A 201 13.71 3.17 0.42
CA MET A 201 12.39 3.10 1.02
C MET A 201 11.36 3.02 -0.10
N LEU A 202 10.28 2.29 0.14
CA LEU A 202 9.17 2.18 -0.80
C LEU A 202 8.02 3.07 -0.34
N GLY A 203 7.13 3.40 -1.25
CA GLY A 203 5.94 4.13 -0.90
C GLY A 203 4.89 4.02 -1.97
N VAL A 204 3.69 4.42 -1.61
CA VAL A 204 2.57 4.52 -2.55
C VAL A 204 1.99 5.91 -2.50
N GLU A 205 1.51 6.37 -3.63
CA GLU A 205 0.57 7.47 -3.66
C GLU A 205 -0.84 6.87 -3.58
N THR A 206 -1.63 7.36 -2.64
CA THR A 206 -3.03 6.95 -2.41
C THR A 206 -3.90 8.15 -2.70
N VAL A 207 -5.18 7.92 -3.01
CA VAL A 207 -6.11 9.04 -3.17
C VAL A 207 -5.63 10.02 -4.26
N GLU A 208 -4.85 9.55 -5.23
CA GLU A 208 -4.70 10.15 -6.55
C GLU A 208 -5.51 9.22 -7.48
N LYS A 209 -5.71 9.51 -8.77
CA LYS A 209 -6.60 8.70 -9.62
C LYS A 209 -5.98 7.35 -10.04
N LEU A 210 -5.46 6.64 -9.07
CA LEU A 210 -4.61 5.48 -9.14
C LEU A 210 -5.45 4.21 -9.04
N PRO A 211 -4.82 3.03 -9.15
CA PRO A 211 -5.42 1.77 -8.74
C PRO A 211 -5.97 1.84 -7.30
N SER A 212 -6.78 0.87 -6.91
CA SER A 212 -7.29 0.74 -5.55
C SER A 212 -6.16 0.84 -4.52
N ASP A 213 -6.32 1.71 -3.53
CA ASP A 213 -5.36 1.91 -2.45
C ASP A 213 -5.10 0.59 -1.70
N THR A 214 -6.14 -0.23 -1.50
CA THR A 214 -6.01 -1.58 -0.90
C THR A 214 -5.08 -2.49 -1.72
N VAL A 215 -5.18 -2.45 -3.06
CA VAL A 215 -4.33 -3.23 -3.95
C VAL A 215 -2.91 -2.67 -3.99
N LEU A 216 -2.75 -1.35 -4.08
CA LEU A 216 -1.43 -0.70 -4.05
C LEU A 216 -0.65 -1.07 -2.78
N TRP A 217 -1.32 -1.03 -1.63
CA TRP A 217 -0.73 -1.45 -0.37
C TRP A 217 -0.36 -2.94 -0.34
N CYS A 218 -1.18 -3.82 -0.93
CA CYS A 218 -0.88 -5.24 -1.08
C CYS A 218 0.47 -5.46 -1.80
N PHE A 219 0.72 -4.71 -2.88
CA PHE A 219 2.02 -4.75 -3.57
C PHE A 219 3.15 -4.12 -2.76
N CYS A 220 2.96 -2.92 -2.26
CA CYS A 220 3.99 -2.17 -1.54
C CYS A 220 4.49 -2.90 -0.29
N ARG A 221 3.57 -3.44 0.52
CA ARG A 221 3.93 -4.20 1.72
C ARG A 221 4.62 -5.54 1.39
N GLY A 222 4.16 -6.22 0.35
CA GLY A 222 4.80 -7.45 -0.11
C GLY A 222 6.21 -7.22 -0.64
N ALA A 223 6.44 -6.15 -1.41
CA ALA A 223 7.79 -5.70 -1.81
C ALA A 223 8.63 -5.32 -0.58
N SER A 224 8.06 -4.58 0.36
CA SER A 224 8.70 -4.19 1.63
C SER A 224 9.18 -5.42 2.41
N LYS A 225 8.37 -6.47 2.54
CA LYS A 225 8.78 -7.73 3.17
C LYS A 225 9.76 -8.54 2.33
N GLN A 226 9.65 -8.53 1.01
CA GLN A 226 10.55 -9.28 0.14
C GLN A 226 11.98 -8.70 0.13
N TYR A 227 12.10 -7.38 0.18
CA TYR A 227 13.38 -6.68 0.07
C TYR A 227 13.85 -6.03 1.39
N ASP A 228 13.13 -6.24 2.49
CA ASP A 228 13.39 -5.66 3.81
C ASP A 228 13.52 -4.13 3.76
N LEU A 229 12.52 -3.44 3.19
CA LEU A 229 12.48 -1.97 3.07
C LEU A 229 11.34 -1.36 3.91
N LEU A 230 11.58 -0.22 4.56
CA LEU A 230 10.49 0.55 5.18
C LEU A 230 9.55 1.14 4.11
N THR A 231 8.34 1.53 4.53
CA THR A 231 7.30 2.09 3.65
C THR A 231 6.93 3.53 4.02
N SER A 232 6.44 4.27 3.03
CA SER A 232 5.89 5.63 3.13
C SER A 232 4.58 5.74 2.34
N VAL A 233 3.77 6.76 2.62
CA VAL A 233 2.57 7.05 1.81
C VAL A 233 2.38 8.54 1.61
N SER A 234 2.08 8.90 0.37
CA SER A 234 1.52 10.19 0.00
C SER A 234 0.00 10.03 -0.11
N ILE A 235 -0.77 10.74 0.72
CA ILE A 235 -2.23 10.81 0.59
C ILE A 235 -2.55 12.04 -0.24
N SER A 236 -2.85 11.84 -1.52
CA SER A 236 -2.99 12.95 -2.45
C SER A 236 -4.24 13.79 -2.19
N SER A 237 -4.06 15.11 -2.26
CA SER A 237 -5.17 16.07 -2.29
C SER A 237 -5.45 16.56 -3.73
N ALA A 238 -4.60 16.17 -4.68
CA ALA A 238 -4.57 16.68 -6.04
C ALA A 238 -5.35 15.77 -6.99
N VAL A 239 -6.54 16.20 -7.43
CA VAL A 239 -7.26 15.53 -8.53
C VAL A 239 -7.52 16.50 -9.66
N SER A 240 -6.86 16.29 -10.79
CA SER A 240 -7.11 17.05 -12.01
C SER A 240 -8.04 16.30 -12.98
N ARG A 241 -9.33 16.10 -12.62
CA ARG A 241 -10.48 15.58 -13.44
C ARG A 241 -10.90 14.10 -13.31
N PRO A 242 -12.21 13.76 -13.38
CA PRO A 242 -13.34 14.67 -13.64
C PRO A 242 -13.91 15.36 -12.40
N TRP A 243 -13.42 15.05 -11.20
CA TRP A 243 -14.04 15.48 -9.93
C TRP A 243 -13.48 16.76 -9.32
N GLY A 244 -12.65 17.50 -10.07
CA GLY A 244 -11.93 18.68 -9.57
C GLY A 244 -10.90 18.35 -8.48
N ALA A 245 -10.15 19.35 -8.03
CA ALA A 245 -9.09 19.22 -7.03
C ALA A 245 -9.59 19.63 -5.64
N LYS A 246 -9.06 19.00 -4.58
CA LYS A 246 -9.33 19.44 -3.22
C LYS A 246 -8.62 20.77 -2.99
N GLY A 247 -9.36 21.78 -2.55
CA GLY A 247 -8.80 23.09 -2.27
C GLY A 247 -9.59 23.82 -1.20
N TYR A 248 -8.90 24.41 -0.24
CA TYR A 248 -9.54 25.13 0.85
C TYR A 248 -9.28 26.61 0.70
N TYR A 249 -10.37 27.36 0.55
CA TYR A 249 -10.34 28.81 0.43
C TYR A 249 -11.15 29.44 1.57
N PRO A 250 -10.67 30.53 2.19
CA PRO A 250 -11.28 31.06 3.41
C PRO A 250 -12.75 31.50 3.26
N ASP A 251 -13.14 31.90 2.06
CA ASP A 251 -14.49 32.34 1.70
C ASP A 251 -15.35 31.21 1.09
N GLY A 252 -14.85 29.97 1.11
CA GLY A 252 -15.53 28.81 0.54
C GLY A 252 -15.67 28.85 -0.99
N ARG A 253 -14.99 29.78 -1.68
CA ARG A 253 -15.10 29.92 -3.13
C ARG A 253 -14.55 28.68 -3.84
N LYS A 254 -14.89 28.60 -5.13
CA LYS A 254 -14.33 27.59 -6.05
C LYS A 254 -13.43 28.30 -7.04
N ILE A 255 -12.28 27.69 -7.35
CA ILE A 255 -11.32 28.24 -8.32
C ILE A 255 -11.33 27.41 -9.57
N VAL A 256 -11.39 28.06 -10.72
CA VAL A 256 -11.25 27.40 -12.03
C VAL A 256 -9.83 27.61 -12.51
N HIS A 257 -9.05 26.53 -12.57
CA HIS A 257 -7.71 26.52 -13.14
C HIS A 257 -7.77 26.28 -14.65
N LEU A 258 -7.31 27.26 -15.43
CA LEU A 258 -7.35 27.25 -16.90
C LEU A 258 -6.06 26.71 -17.56
N GLY A 259 -5.05 26.30 -16.77
CA GLY A 259 -3.71 25.95 -17.26
C GLY A 259 -3.51 24.54 -17.83
N GLY A 260 -4.58 23.74 -17.99
CA GLY A 260 -4.52 22.38 -18.55
C GLY A 260 -5.28 22.26 -19.89
N ARG A 261 -5.28 21.08 -20.53
CA ARG A 261 -6.03 20.83 -21.80
C ARG A 261 -7.56 21.11 -21.73
N GLU A 262 -8.11 21.32 -20.53
CA GLU A 262 -9.49 21.72 -20.17
C GLU A 262 -9.49 22.33 -18.73
N PRO A 263 -10.51 23.11 -18.35
CA PRO A 263 -10.62 23.70 -17.01
C PRO A 263 -10.73 22.66 -15.88
N THR A 264 -10.08 22.91 -14.74
CA THR A 264 -10.24 22.10 -13.50
C THR A 264 -10.78 22.98 -12.39
N VAL A 265 -11.84 22.53 -11.70
CA VAL A 265 -12.38 23.25 -10.54
C VAL A 265 -11.69 22.76 -9.27
N SER A 266 -11.31 23.68 -8.38
CA SER A 266 -10.77 23.42 -7.06
C SER A 266 -11.71 23.98 -5.99
N GLY A 267 -11.93 23.24 -4.91
CA GLY A 267 -12.76 23.68 -3.78
C GLY A 267 -12.93 22.60 -2.72
N ALA A 268 -13.58 22.95 -1.60
CA ALA A 268 -13.69 22.06 -0.44
C ALA A 268 -14.53 20.79 -0.75
N ASP A 269 -15.51 20.91 -1.66
CA ASP A 269 -16.38 19.82 -2.10
C ASP A 269 -15.85 19.04 -3.33
N TYR A 270 -14.63 19.34 -3.79
CA TYR A 270 -13.99 18.72 -4.94
C TYR A 270 -12.82 17.84 -4.51
N GLY A 271 -12.41 16.92 -5.37
CA GLY A 271 -11.50 15.84 -4.99
C GLY A 271 -12.16 14.90 -3.98
N PHE A 272 -11.38 14.42 -3.01
CA PHE A 272 -11.80 13.40 -2.07
C PHE A 272 -12.40 13.97 -0.79
N SER A 273 -13.25 13.18 -0.12
CA SER A 273 -13.77 13.59 1.17
C SER A 273 -12.68 13.56 2.23
N GLU A 274 -12.86 14.38 3.25
CA GLU A 274 -12.04 14.32 4.46
C GLU A 274 -12.17 12.96 5.15
N GLY A 275 -13.32 12.28 4.99
CA GLY A 275 -13.54 10.92 5.47
C GLY A 275 -12.59 9.91 4.83
N LEU A 276 -12.39 9.97 3.50
CA LEU A 276 -11.42 9.09 2.84
C LEU A 276 -9.99 9.39 3.28
N SER A 277 -9.59 10.67 3.31
CA SER A 277 -8.28 11.07 3.81
C SER A 277 -8.02 10.61 5.24
N LYS A 278 -9.05 10.66 6.10
CA LYS A 278 -9.02 10.13 7.46
C LYS A 278 -8.79 8.63 7.46
N ARG A 279 -9.64 7.86 6.77
CA ARG A 279 -9.55 6.40 6.72
C ARG A 279 -8.17 5.95 6.20
N GLU A 280 -7.68 6.56 5.11
CA GLU A 280 -6.37 6.26 4.54
C GLU A 280 -5.21 6.53 5.50
N TRP A 281 -5.24 7.65 6.22
CA TRP A 281 -4.19 7.96 7.18
C TRP A 281 -4.10 6.89 8.29
N TYR A 282 -5.25 6.53 8.89
CA TYR A 282 -5.28 5.54 9.96
C TYR A 282 -4.96 4.13 9.45
N VAL A 283 -5.45 3.77 8.27
CA VAL A 283 -5.12 2.48 7.63
C VAL A 283 -3.63 2.39 7.32
N ALA A 284 -3.02 3.43 6.75
CA ALA A 284 -1.59 3.46 6.49
C ALA A 284 -0.74 3.38 7.77
N TYR A 285 -1.14 4.10 8.82
CA TYR A 285 -0.52 3.99 10.14
C TYR A 285 -0.56 2.54 10.64
N MET A 286 -1.73 1.91 10.60
CA MET A 286 -1.94 0.53 11.04
C MET A 286 -1.32 -0.51 10.11
N TYR A 287 -1.04 -0.20 8.84
CA TYR A 287 -0.17 -1.03 7.99
C TYR A 287 1.30 -1.02 8.39
N GLY A 288 1.68 -0.30 9.43
CA GLY A 288 3.07 -0.22 9.88
C GLY A 288 3.92 0.72 9.03
N CYS A 289 3.30 1.62 8.26
CA CYS A 289 4.00 2.64 7.49
C CYS A 289 4.90 3.49 8.39
N SER A 290 6.07 3.90 7.89
CA SER A 290 7.05 4.69 8.64
C SER A 290 6.91 6.20 8.41
N LEU A 291 6.29 6.62 7.30
CA LEU A 291 6.05 8.02 6.95
C LEU A 291 4.68 8.17 6.30
N VAL A 292 3.81 8.99 6.89
CA VAL A 292 2.50 9.33 6.31
C VAL A 292 2.39 10.85 6.19
N PHE A 293 1.90 11.32 5.04
CA PHE A 293 1.67 12.74 4.80
C PHE A 293 0.56 12.98 3.79
N PHE A 294 -0.08 14.15 3.87
CA PHE A 294 -1.00 14.62 2.84
C PHE A 294 -0.22 15.42 1.78
N GLN A 295 -0.57 15.26 0.51
CA GLN A 295 0.02 16.00 -0.60
C GLN A 295 -0.59 17.42 -0.67
N GLY A 296 -0.35 18.22 0.38
CA GLY A 296 -0.81 19.60 0.51
C GLY A 296 -2.17 19.77 1.21
N GLY A 297 -2.67 21.02 1.18
CA GLY A 297 -3.99 21.36 1.70
C GLY A 297 -4.06 21.62 3.21
N TYR A 298 -2.94 21.79 3.93
CA TYR A 298 -2.91 22.00 5.38
C TYR A 298 -3.44 23.37 5.83
N PHE A 299 -3.14 24.42 5.07
CA PHE A 299 -3.50 25.81 5.37
C PHE A 299 -4.43 26.35 4.28
N PHE A 300 -5.37 27.23 4.62
CA PHE A 300 -6.19 27.81 3.55
C PHE A 300 -5.31 28.67 2.65
N SER A 301 -5.53 28.57 1.34
CA SER A 301 -4.77 29.33 0.36
C SER A 301 -5.29 30.77 0.23
N SER A 302 -4.38 31.73 0.11
CA SER A 302 -4.67 33.15 -0.15
C SER A 302 -4.77 33.51 -1.64
N ILE A 303 -5.19 32.58 -2.53
CA ILE A 303 -5.34 32.60 -4.01
C ILE A 303 -4.10 32.62 -4.96
N PRO A 304 -4.21 32.24 -6.27
CA PRO A 304 -3.22 31.46 -7.01
C PRO A 304 -2.35 32.32 -7.94
N SER A 305 -1.36 31.68 -8.54
CA SER A 305 -0.69 32.14 -9.76
C SER A 305 -1.69 32.62 -10.85
N GLY A 306 -1.80 33.94 -11.05
CA GLY A 306 -2.40 34.57 -12.24
C GLY A 306 -3.58 35.54 -11.99
N ASP A 307 -3.31 36.85 -12.13
CA ASP A 307 -4.17 38.01 -12.50
C ASP A 307 -5.67 38.07 -12.11
N GLY A 308 -6.05 37.61 -10.91
CA GLY A 308 -7.36 37.86 -10.29
C GLY A 308 -7.29 38.82 -9.08
N PRO A 309 -8.37 39.57 -8.75
CA PRO A 309 -8.31 40.67 -7.79
C PRO A 309 -7.93 40.20 -6.37
N PRO A 310 -7.25 41.05 -5.59
CA PRO A 310 -6.70 40.66 -4.30
C PRO A 310 -7.84 40.36 -3.31
N LEU A 311 -7.90 39.12 -2.80
CA LEU A 311 -8.61 38.89 -1.55
C LEU A 311 -7.75 39.36 -0.38
N ALA A 312 -7.67 40.68 -0.26
CA ALA A 312 -7.09 41.37 0.88
C ALA A 312 -8.22 41.68 1.88
N ALA A 313 -8.24 40.97 3.00
CA ALA A 313 -8.32 41.57 4.34
C ALA A 313 -8.57 40.53 5.45
N PRO A 314 -9.62 39.68 5.44
CA PRO A 314 -10.02 38.96 6.65
C PRO A 314 -9.18 37.73 6.94
N TYR A 315 -8.69 37.02 5.92
CA TYR A 315 -7.84 35.82 6.11
C TYR A 315 -6.35 36.13 6.05
N GLU A 316 -5.97 37.15 5.28
CA GLU A 316 -4.60 37.67 5.34
C GLU A 316 -4.26 38.19 6.74
N ALA A 317 -5.23 38.69 7.51
CA ALA A 317 -5.01 39.12 8.89
C ALA A 317 -4.62 37.97 9.84
N PRO A 318 -5.36 36.84 9.94
CA PRO A 318 -4.94 35.63 10.65
C PRO A 318 -3.61 35.06 10.16
N LEU A 319 -3.39 34.97 8.83
CA LEU A 319 -2.11 34.51 8.28
C LEU A 319 -0.94 35.44 8.66
N LYS A 320 -1.15 36.75 8.57
CA LYS A 320 -0.17 37.76 8.96
C LYS A 320 0.11 37.68 10.45
N ALA A 321 -0.94 37.64 11.27
CA ALA A 321 -0.81 37.47 12.72
C ALA A 321 -0.06 36.18 13.05
N PHE A 322 -0.35 35.07 12.35
CA PHE A 322 0.36 33.82 12.48
C PHE A 322 1.85 33.98 12.14
N ARG A 323 2.19 34.56 10.98
CA ARG A 323 3.59 34.81 10.58
C ARG A 323 4.34 35.68 11.59
N GLU A 324 3.71 36.78 12.02
CA GLU A 324 4.30 37.81 12.90
C GLU A 324 4.33 37.42 14.38
N ALA A 325 3.64 36.35 14.79
CA ALA A 325 3.61 35.90 16.17
C ALA A 325 5.03 35.58 16.67
N GLN A 326 5.45 36.28 17.73
CA GLN A 326 6.78 36.10 18.32
C GLN A 326 6.90 34.83 19.18
N ARG A 327 5.77 34.22 19.53
CA ARG A 327 5.73 32.98 20.31
C ARG A 327 4.69 32.04 19.71
N PRO A 328 4.93 30.71 19.77
CA PRO A 328 3.96 29.74 19.33
C PRO A 328 2.64 29.88 20.09
N ASN A 329 1.53 29.93 19.36
CA ASN A 329 0.18 29.98 19.89
C ASN A 329 -0.71 29.01 19.11
N TRP A 330 -1.07 27.89 19.72
CA TRP A 330 -1.81 26.84 19.01
C TRP A 330 -3.18 27.29 18.50
N ALA A 331 -3.85 28.20 19.21
CA ALA A 331 -5.12 28.76 18.74
C ALA A 331 -4.95 29.57 17.44
N LEU A 332 -3.79 30.19 17.25
CA LEU A 332 -3.46 30.93 16.03
C LEU A 332 -3.15 29.98 14.87
N LEU A 333 -2.41 28.89 15.13
CA LEU A 333 -2.22 27.81 14.16
C LEU A 333 -3.56 27.18 13.77
N GLU A 334 -4.37 26.79 14.75
CA GLU A 334 -5.72 26.24 14.52
C GLU A 334 -6.61 27.20 13.72
N GLY A 335 -6.44 28.52 13.86
CA GLY A 335 -7.17 29.52 13.09
C GLY A 335 -6.83 29.54 11.60
N VAL A 336 -5.67 29.02 11.20
CA VAL A 336 -5.19 28.98 9.80
C VAL A 336 -5.22 27.57 9.19
N LEU A 337 -5.50 26.54 9.98
CA LEU A 337 -5.63 25.16 9.50
C LEU A 337 -6.97 24.92 8.77
N THR A 338 -6.88 24.26 7.62
CA THR A 338 -8.02 23.67 6.91
C THR A 338 -8.54 22.45 7.69
N PRO A 339 -9.69 21.87 7.31
CA PRO A 339 -10.09 20.56 7.81
C PRO A 339 -9.02 19.47 7.65
N LEU A 340 -8.30 19.44 6.52
CA LEU A 340 -7.21 18.48 6.31
C LEU A 340 -5.99 18.77 7.19
N GLY A 341 -5.68 20.05 7.43
CA GLY A 341 -4.63 20.45 8.37
C GLY A 341 -4.97 20.10 9.82
N ARG A 342 -6.24 20.20 10.21
CA ARG A 342 -6.73 19.72 11.52
C ARG A 342 -6.63 18.21 11.63
N LEU A 343 -7.07 17.48 10.59
CA LEU A 343 -6.92 16.03 10.53
C LEU A 343 -5.44 15.62 10.68
N HIS A 344 -4.51 16.30 10.02
CA HIS A 344 -3.07 16.07 10.19
C HIS A 344 -2.62 16.25 11.64
N ALA A 345 -3.01 17.35 12.29
CA ALA A 345 -2.68 17.60 13.69
C ALA A 345 -3.30 16.54 14.63
N GLU A 346 -4.56 16.16 14.41
CA GLU A 346 -5.23 15.12 15.19
C GLU A 346 -4.54 13.76 15.04
N ALA A 347 -4.17 13.42 13.81
CA ALA A 347 -3.52 12.16 13.50
C ALA A 347 -2.10 12.10 14.08
N GLN A 348 -1.39 13.23 14.10
CA GLN A 348 -0.12 13.39 14.77
C GLN A 348 -0.21 13.16 16.29
N GLU A 349 -1.25 13.69 16.94
CA GLU A 349 -1.51 13.42 18.36
C GLU A 349 -1.87 11.94 18.59
N PHE A 350 -2.72 11.36 17.74
CA PHE A 350 -3.03 9.94 17.80
C PHE A 350 -1.77 9.06 17.73
N ALA A 351 -0.88 9.29 16.75
CA ALA A 351 0.36 8.50 16.62
C ALA A 351 1.28 8.63 17.83
N PHE A 352 1.23 9.76 18.52
CA PHE A 352 2.01 10.03 19.72
C PHE A 352 1.45 9.33 20.96
N ASP A 353 0.13 9.32 21.13
CA ASP A 353 -0.54 8.62 22.22
C ASP A 353 -0.46 7.09 22.04
N HIS A 354 -0.26 6.64 20.80
CA HIS A 354 -0.36 5.24 20.42
C HIS A 354 0.87 4.66 19.69
N PRO A 355 2.11 4.82 20.19
CA PRO A 355 3.32 4.49 19.42
C PRO A 355 3.48 2.99 19.11
N VAL A 356 2.87 2.10 19.90
CA VAL A 356 3.01 0.64 19.79
C VAL A 356 1.84 0.01 19.01
N ARG A 357 1.78 0.26 17.70
CA ARG A 357 0.66 -0.17 16.82
C ARG A 357 0.69 -1.64 16.35
N GLY A 358 1.55 -2.48 16.93
CA GLY A 358 1.74 -3.87 16.51
C GLY A 358 2.26 -4.02 15.07
N THR A 359 2.14 -5.23 14.50
CA THR A 359 2.45 -5.53 13.09
C THR A 359 1.21 -6.05 12.37
N PRO A 360 0.90 -5.57 11.16
CA PRO A 360 -0.26 -6.06 10.39
C PRO A 360 -0.15 -7.56 10.14
N TYR A 361 -1.23 -8.30 10.39
CA TYR A 361 -1.28 -9.75 10.19
C TYR A 361 -1.55 -10.09 8.72
N MET A 362 -0.48 -10.43 7.99
CA MET A 362 -0.52 -10.70 6.55
C MET A 362 0.02 -12.12 6.23
N PRO A 363 -0.72 -13.19 6.57
CA PRO A 363 -0.27 -14.57 6.40
C PRO A 363 -0.30 -15.07 4.95
N VAL A 364 -0.92 -14.35 4.00
CA VAL A 364 -1.11 -14.81 2.62
C VAL A 364 -0.24 -14.02 1.64
N ALA A 365 0.76 -14.69 1.07
CA ALA A 365 1.50 -14.21 -0.08
C ALA A 365 0.78 -14.59 -1.38
N LEU A 366 0.51 -13.61 -2.23
CA LEU A 366 0.12 -13.79 -3.62
C LEU A 366 1.41 -13.71 -4.45
N MET A 367 1.90 -14.86 -4.91
CA MET A 367 3.14 -14.92 -5.68
C MET A 367 2.84 -14.75 -7.16
N LEU A 368 3.42 -13.70 -7.74
CA LEU A 368 3.40 -13.44 -9.18
C LEU A 368 4.75 -13.78 -9.80
N ASP A 369 4.75 -13.89 -11.11
CA ASP A 369 5.97 -13.98 -11.90
C ASP A 369 6.78 -12.68 -11.82
N GLU A 370 8.12 -12.77 -11.74
CA GLU A 370 8.98 -11.57 -11.69
C GLU A 370 8.84 -10.68 -12.93
N ASP A 371 8.44 -11.23 -14.08
CA ASP A 371 8.23 -10.46 -15.32
C ASP A 371 6.76 -10.00 -15.48
N HIS A 372 5.91 -10.14 -14.46
CA HIS A 372 4.46 -10.07 -14.65
C HIS A 372 3.96 -8.75 -15.27
N GLY A 373 4.45 -7.58 -14.81
CA GLY A 373 3.98 -6.26 -15.24
C GLY A 373 2.47 -6.04 -15.11
N TRP A 374 1.79 -6.88 -14.34
CA TRP A 374 0.34 -6.80 -14.14
C TRP A 374 0.02 -5.56 -13.33
N ASN A 375 -0.92 -4.77 -13.84
CA ASN A 375 -1.52 -3.66 -13.12
C ASN A 375 -3.04 -3.81 -13.13
N GLN A 376 -3.73 -3.16 -12.21
CA GLN A 376 -5.19 -3.13 -12.20
C GLN A 376 -5.75 -2.79 -13.59
N PRO A 377 -6.74 -3.53 -14.13
CA PRO A 377 -7.17 -3.36 -15.52
C PRO A 377 -7.82 -2.01 -15.84
N ARG A 378 -8.28 -1.29 -14.81
CA ARG A 378 -8.93 0.02 -14.92
C ARG A 378 -8.14 1.04 -14.09
N HIS A 379 -7.38 1.92 -14.73
CA HIS A 379 -6.67 3.04 -14.09
C HIS A 379 -6.62 4.27 -15.02
N LEU A 380 -6.38 5.47 -14.47
CA LEU A 380 -6.52 6.73 -15.22
C LEU A 380 -5.54 6.87 -16.40
N TYR A 381 -4.35 6.29 -16.28
CA TYR A 381 -3.24 6.58 -17.19
C TYR A 381 -3.41 6.00 -18.59
N ARG A 382 -4.45 5.19 -18.82
CA ARG A 382 -4.84 4.68 -20.14
C ARG A 382 -6.35 4.62 -20.33
N LYS A 383 -6.76 4.62 -21.61
CA LYS A 383 -8.17 4.47 -22.00
C LYS A 383 -8.51 3.02 -22.34
N ASP A 384 -7.54 2.30 -22.89
CA ASP A 384 -7.49 0.87 -23.12
C ASP A 384 -7.31 0.14 -21.77
N GLN A 385 -8.19 -0.84 -21.53
CA GLN A 385 -8.23 -1.63 -20.29
C GLN A 385 -7.58 -3.00 -20.52
N ASP A 386 -7.26 -3.72 -19.46
CA ASP A 386 -6.80 -5.12 -19.50
C ASP A 386 -5.45 -5.32 -20.22
N HIS A 387 -4.41 -4.59 -19.77
CA HIS A 387 -3.05 -4.75 -20.28
C HIS A 387 -2.02 -4.90 -19.14
N ALA A 388 -1.07 -5.82 -19.34
CA ALA A 388 0.18 -5.87 -18.59
C ALA A 388 1.22 -4.95 -19.25
N TRP A 389 2.17 -4.43 -18.48
CA TRP A 389 3.23 -3.54 -18.96
C TRP A 389 2.71 -2.33 -19.77
N GLY A 390 1.47 -1.92 -19.49
CA GLY A 390 0.77 -0.87 -20.22
C GLY A 390 0.08 -1.34 -21.49
N ASN A 391 0.72 -2.11 -22.37
CA ASN A 391 0.18 -2.41 -23.71
C ASN A 391 0.21 -3.90 -24.14
N ILE A 392 0.65 -4.82 -23.29
CA ILE A 392 0.57 -6.25 -23.59
C ILE A 392 -0.84 -6.72 -23.20
N PRO A 393 -1.69 -7.19 -24.12
CA PRO A 393 -3.05 -7.60 -23.79
C PRO A 393 -3.06 -8.68 -22.71
N TYR A 394 -4.04 -8.60 -21.81
CA TYR A 394 -4.25 -9.64 -20.82
C TYR A 394 -4.43 -11.00 -21.46
N SER A 395 -3.66 -11.96 -20.96
CA SER A 395 -3.92 -13.38 -21.12
C SER A 395 -5.00 -13.86 -20.15
N ARG A 396 -5.47 -15.09 -20.33
CA ARG A 396 -6.30 -15.80 -19.34
C ARG A 396 -5.78 -15.69 -17.90
N LEU A 397 -4.46 -15.75 -17.74
CA LEU A 397 -3.85 -15.77 -16.41
C LEU A 397 -3.70 -14.36 -15.81
N ASP A 398 -3.80 -13.30 -16.60
CA ASP A 398 -3.95 -11.94 -16.05
C ASP A 398 -5.38 -11.71 -15.53
N TYR A 399 -6.38 -12.24 -16.24
CA TYR A 399 -7.75 -12.28 -15.74
C TYR A 399 -7.86 -13.11 -14.47
N GLN A 400 -7.05 -14.15 -14.31
CA GLN A 400 -6.99 -14.91 -13.05
C GLN A 400 -6.53 -14.03 -11.88
N ILE A 401 -5.50 -13.20 -12.06
CA ILE A 401 -5.04 -12.24 -11.03
C ILE A 401 -6.17 -11.25 -10.72
N ASP A 402 -6.78 -10.64 -11.75
CA ASP A 402 -7.90 -9.69 -11.58
C ASP A 402 -9.09 -10.34 -10.87
N ASN A 403 -9.47 -11.56 -11.24
CA ASN A 403 -10.59 -12.29 -10.64
C ASN A 403 -10.33 -12.66 -9.18
N PHE A 404 -9.08 -12.95 -8.80
CA PHE A 404 -8.72 -13.16 -7.41
C PHE A 404 -8.89 -11.86 -6.61
N PHE A 405 -8.36 -10.73 -7.10
CA PHE A 405 -8.54 -9.43 -6.45
C PHE A 405 -10.00 -8.99 -6.40
N ARG A 406 -10.81 -9.20 -7.44
CA ARG A 406 -12.27 -8.93 -7.39
C ARG A 406 -13.00 -9.74 -6.31
N TRP A 407 -12.47 -10.91 -5.96
CA TRP A 407 -13.06 -11.76 -4.94
C TRP A 407 -12.67 -11.31 -3.53
N VAL A 408 -11.39 -11.01 -3.29
CA VAL A 408 -10.90 -10.62 -1.95
C VAL A 408 -11.05 -9.11 -1.67
N TYR A 409 -11.11 -8.29 -2.71
CA TYR A 409 -11.36 -6.85 -2.70
C TYR A 409 -12.50 -6.48 -3.67
N PRO A 410 -13.75 -6.85 -3.37
CA PRO A 410 -14.90 -6.55 -4.22
C PRO A 410 -15.00 -5.07 -4.61
N GLY A 411 -15.08 -4.81 -5.91
CA GLY A 411 -15.27 -3.46 -6.46
C GLY A 411 -14.02 -2.59 -6.52
N TYR A 412 -12.83 -3.13 -6.23
CA TYR A 412 -11.55 -2.39 -6.30
C TYR A 412 -11.34 -1.71 -7.67
N GLU A 413 -11.81 -2.32 -8.76
CA GLU A 413 -11.72 -1.80 -10.12
C GLU A 413 -12.53 -0.51 -10.35
N ALA A 414 -13.43 -0.16 -9.42
CA ALA A 414 -14.23 1.05 -9.49
C ALA A 414 -13.48 2.28 -8.93
N CYS A 415 -12.32 2.07 -8.29
CA CYS A 415 -11.44 3.12 -7.79
C CYS A 415 -11.21 4.20 -8.86
N SER A 416 -11.26 5.47 -8.46
CA SER A 416 -10.99 6.61 -9.36
C SER A 416 -12.02 6.90 -10.46
N TYR A 417 -13.10 6.10 -10.60
CA TYR A 417 -14.07 6.25 -11.69
C TYR A 417 -15.42 6.86 -11.29
N TYR A 418 -15.73 6.89 -10.00
CA TYR A 418 -17.00 7.41 -9.48
C TYR A 418 -16.74 8.46 -8.39
N ARG A 419 -17.69 9.37 -8.20
CA ARG A 419 -17.62 10.45 -7.21
C ARG A 419 -18.20 10.01 -5.85
N ASP A 420 -17.92 8.79 -5.44
CA ASP A 420 -18.43 8.21 -4.20
C ASP A 420 -17.43 7.27 -3.51
N GLU A 421 -16.14 7.41 -3.84
CA GLU A 421 -15.01 6.76 -3.14
C GLU A 421 -15.00 5.23 -3.19
N ARG A 422 -15.93 4.61 -3.92
CA ARG A 422 -15.94 3.15 -4.08
C ARG A 422 -14.64 2.68 -4.73
N GLY A 423 -14.06 1.62 -4.20
CA GLY A 423 -12.87 0.96 -4.74
C GLY A 423 -11.53 1.48 -4.20
N TYR A 424 -11.46 2.59 -3.46
CA TYR A 424 -10.21 3.04 -2.81
C TYR A 424 -9.83 2.07 -1.67
N ILE A 425 -10.53 2.18 -0.54
CA ILE A 425 -10.56 1.19 0.53
C ILE A 425 -11.74 0.27 0.26
N THR A 426 -11.48 -1.01 0.05
CA THR A 426 -12.52 -1.99 -0.29
C THR A 426 -12.99 -2.77 0.92
N ASN A 427 -14.29 -3.00 1.04
CA ASN A 427 -14.79 -3.93 2.05
C ASN A 427 -14.27 -5.34 1.73
N THR A 428 -13.85 -6.10 2.74
CA THR A 428 -13.15 -7.37 2.52
C THR A 428 -13.93 -8.53 3.15
N PRO A 429 -14.18 -9.63 2.42
CA PRO A 429 -14.90 -10.78 2.97
C PRO A 429 -14.06 -11.58 3.98
N PHE A 430 -12.73 -11.40 3.98
CA PHE A 430 -11.80 -12.17 4.82
C PHE A 430 -10.88 -11.31 5.69
N GLY A 431 -11.03 -9.98 5.69
CA GLY A 431 -10.02 -9.07 6.26
C GLY A 431 -8.93 -8.75 5.24
N ASP A 432 -8.26 -7.61 5.40
CA ASP A 432 -7.03 -7.36 4.65
C ASP A 432 -5.88 -8.15 5.27
N MET A 433 -5.43 -9.17 4.56
CA MET A 433 -4.43 -10.15 5.03
C MET A 433 -3.50 -10.64 3.90
N TYR A 434 -3.46 -9.90 2.78
CA TYR A 434 -2.76 -10.31 1.55
C TYR A 434 -1.61 -9.36 1.23
N GLU A 435 -0.53 -9.93 0.68
CA GLU A 435 0.63 -9.21 0.16
C GLU A 435 1.12 -9.85 -1.14
N VAL A 436 1.58 -9.05 -2.10
CA VAL A 436 2.14 -9.57 -3.37
C VAL A 436 3.65 -9.72 -3.26
N ILE A 437 4.16 -10.90 -3.60
CA ILE A 437 5.60 -11.18 -3.75
C ILE A 437 5.89 -11.70 -5.16
N LEU A 438 7.14 -11.66 -5.58
CA LEU A 438 7.57 -12.16 -6.89
C LEU A 438 8.25 -13.53 -6.78
N SER A 439 8.35 -14.22 -7.90
CA SER A 439 8.92 -15.58 -8.00
C SER A 439 10.39 -15.70 -7.57
N ASN A 440 11.11 -14.57 -7.53
CA ASN A 440 12.48 -14.48 -7.01
C ASN A 440 12.57 -14.26 -5.49
N ALA A 441 11.45 -14.30 -4.77
CA ALA A 441 11.44 -14.26 -3.30
C ALA A 441 12.34 -15.36 -2.69
N SER A 442 13.18 -14.95 -1.73
CA SER A 442 14.10 -15.84 -1.01
C SER A 442 13.36 -16.75 0.00
N PRO A 443 13.97 -17.85 0.46
CA PRO A 443 13.41 -18.67 1.53
C PRO A 443 13.04 -17.86 2.79
N LYS A 444 13.91 -16.91 3.19
CA LYS A 444 13.68 -15.99 4.31
C LYS A 444 12.46 -15.08 4.10
N CYS A 445 12.15 -14.70 2.86
CA CYS A 445 10.89 -14.01 2.55
C CYS A 445 9.70 -14.95 2.76
N LEU A 446 9.76 -16.20 2.28
CA LEU A 446 8.69 -17.19 2.42
C LEU A 446 8.41 -17.57 3.89
N GLU A 447 9.40 -17.49 4.79
CA GLU A 447 9.23 -17.68 6.25
C GLU A 447 8.21 -16.72 6.89
N LYS A 448 7.97 -15.57 6.26
CA LYS A 448 7.04 -14.55 6.77
C LYS A 448 5.57 -14.90 6.52
N TYR A 449 5.29 -15.92 5.72
CA TYR A 449 3.95 -16.27 5.27
C TYR A 449 3.50 -17.67 5.71
N ARG A 450 2.19 -17.83 5.87
CA ARG A 450 1.53 -19.12 6.07
C ARG A 450 1.17 -19.79 4.77
N VAL A 451 0.64 -19.00 3.84
CA VAL A 451 0.09 -19.45 2.57
C VAL A 451 0.79 -18.70 1.44
N VAL A 452 1.18 -19.44 0.41
CA VAL A 452 1.63 -18.89 -0.88
C VAL A 452 0.63 -19.33 -1.94
N VAL A 453 -0.03 -18.37 -2.59
CA VAL A 453 -0.95 -18.59 -3.70
C VAL A 453 -0.25 -18.21 -4.99
N LEU A 454 -0.04 -19.16 -5.90
CA LEU A 454 0.54 -18.89 -7.21
C LEU A 454 -0.53 -18.38 -8.15
N LEU A 455 -0.33 -17.17 -8.69
CA LEU A 455 -1.24 -16.52 -9.62
C LEU A 455 -0.50 -16.04 -10.88
N GLY A 456 -1.25 -15.77 -11.93
CA GLY A 456 -0.69 -15.24 -13.17
C GLY A 456 0.00 -16.29 -14.02
N ASP A 457 0.76 -15.83 -15.00
CA ASP A 457 1.52 -16.69 -15.93
C ASP A 457 2.87 -17.17 -15.35
N LEU A 458 2.96 -17.28 -14.02
CA LEU A 458 4.13 -17.83 -13.34
C LEU A 458 4.34 -19.29 -13.72
N LYS A 459 5.49 -19.63 -14.30
CA LYS A 459 5.89 -21.02 -14.58
C LYS A 459 6.95 -21.49 -13.58
N VAL A 460 6.58 -22.40 -12.67
CA VAL A 460 7.48 -22.86 -11.60
C VAL A 460 8.78 -23.46 -12.14
N GLU A 461 8.73 -24.28 -13.19
CA GLU A 461 9.90 -24.90 -13.80
C GLU A 461 10.78 -23.93 -14.58
N GLY A 462 10.25 -22.77 -14.95
CA GLY A 462 10.97 -21.72 -15.67
C GLY A 462 11.74 -20.76 -14.75
N ARG A 463 11.57 -20.86 -13.42
CA ARG A 463 12.18 -19.95 -12.45
C ARG A 463 13.22 -20.68 -11.61
N GLU A 464 14.41 -20.09 -11.55
CA GLU A 464 15.57 -20.71 -10.89
C GLU A 464 15.26 -21.05 -9.43
N GLY A 465 15.40 -22.34 -9.09
CA GLY A 465 15.23 -22.88 -7.74
C GLY A 465 13.82 -22.75 -7.14
N LEU A 466 12.81 -22.27 -7.88
CA LEU A 466 11.50 -21.98 -7.30
C LEU A 466 10.77 -23.25 -6.83
N ALA A 467 10.84 -24.33 -7.63
CA ALA A 467 10.23 -25.62 -7.26
C ALA A 467 10.80 -26.15 -5.93
N GLU A 468 12.11 -26.02 -5.73
CA GLU A 468 12.80 -26.44 -4.51
C GLU A 468 12.39 -25.57 -3.32
N ARG A 469 12.41 -24.24 -3.48
CA ARG A 469 11.95 -23.30 -2.44
C ARG A 469 10.51 -23.58 -1.99
N LEU A 470 9.60 -23.85 -2.94
CA LEU A 470 8.20 -24.16 -2.63
C LEU A 470 8.04 -25.52 -1.93
N ARG A 471 8.83 -26.53 -2.33
CA ARG A 471 8.86 -27.83 -1.65
C ARG A 471 9.35 -27.68 -0.21
N ASP A 472 10.46 -26.97 -0.01
CA ASP A 472 11.04 -26.79 1.32
C ASP A 472 10.06 -26.00 2.23
N PHE A 473 9.42 -24.97 1.69
CA PHE A 473 8.34 -24.24 2.37
C PHE A 473 7.17 -25.15 2.78
N LEU A 474 6.74 -26.07 1.91
CA LEU A 474 5.74 -27.09 2.24
C LEU A 474 6.22 -28.03 3.35
N GLU A 475 7.44 -28.57 3.22
CA GLU A 475 8.01 -29.52 4.19
C GLU A 475 8.09 -28.94 5.60
N GLU A 476 8.44 -27.66 5.73
CA GLU A 476 8.49 -26.92 6.99
C GLU A 476 7.11 -26.62 7.59
N GLY A 477 6.06 -26.71 6.78
CA GLY A 477 4.68 -26.60 7.21
C GLY A 477 3.87 -25.49 6.56
N GLY A 478 4.40 -24.82 5.54
CA GLY A 478 3.68 -23.85 4.73
C GLY A 478 2.54 -24.48 3.92
N ILE A 479 1.68 -23.62 3.38
CA ILE A 479 0.57 -24.03 2.50
C ILE A 479 0.79 -23.41 1.13
N VAL A 480 0.81 -24.21 0.07
CA VAL A 480 0.90 -23.70 -1.30
C VAL A 480 -0.43 -23.96 -2.00
N VAL A 481 -0.96 -22.95 -2.70
CA VAL A 481 -2.08 -23.09 -3.63
C VAL A 481 -1.54 -22.89 -5.04
N ALA A 482 -1.60 -23.93 -5.87
CA ALA A 482 -1.04 -23.91 -7.21
C ALA A 482 -1.99 -24.55 -8.22
N GLY A 483 -2.15 -23.88 -9.36
CA GLY A 483 -2.87 -24.42 -10.49
C GLY A 483 -1.93 -25.23 -11.36
N THR A 484 -2.49 -26.16 -12.13
CA THR A 484 -1.71 -26.88 -13.15
C THR A 484 -1.19 -25.96 -14.27
N ASP A 485 -1.70 -24.72 -14.36
CA ASP A 485 -1.16 -23.69 -15.26
C ASP A 485 0.15 -23.09 -14.76
N GLN A 486 0.30 -22.98 -13.43
CA GLN A 486 1.49 -22.42 -12.78
C GLN A 486 2.57 -23.49 -12.55
N TRP A 487 2.15 -24.71 -12.19
CA TRP A 487 3.05 -25.83 -11.89
C TRP A 487 2.68 -27.10 -12.71
N PRO A 488 2.86 -27.07 -14.04
CA PRO A 488 2.43 -28.16 -14.94
C PRO A 488 3.15 -29.50 -14.71
N GLY A 489 4.43 -29.49 -14.33
CA GLY A 489 5.29 -30.66 -14.13
C GLY A 489 5.30 -31.18 -12.70
N ILE A 490 4.26 -30.87 -11.91
CA ILE A 490 4.21 -31.25 -10.51
C ILE A 490 4.15 -32.78 -10.34
N PRO A 491 5.09 -33.41 -9.60
CA PRO A 491 5.06 -34.86 -9.41
C PRO A 491 3.83 -35.32 -8.63
N ALA A 492 3.29 -36.49 -8.98
CA ALA A 492 2.06 -37.02 -8.36
C ALA A 492 2.16 -37.23 -6.84
N TRP A 493 3.36 -37.56 -6.34
CA TRP A 493 3.61 -37.69 -4.90
C TRP A 493 3.49 -36.35 -4.17
N LEU A 494 3.74 -35.23 -4.86
CA LEU A 494 3.68 -33.89 -4.31
C LEU A 494 2.26 -33.32 -4.43
N SER A 495 1.65 -33.41 -5.62
CA SER A 495 0.31 -32.88 -5.92
C SER A 495 -0.85 -33.75 -5.40
N GLY A 496 -0.58 -35.01 -5.11
CA GLY A 496 -1.60 -36.01 -4.82
C GLY A 496 -2.44 -36.40 -6.04
N VAL A 497 -2.03 -35.99 -7.25
CA VAL A 497 -2.73 -36.28 -8.51
C VAL A 497 -1.78 -36.56 -9.68
N GLU A 498 -2.19 -37.45 -10.56
CA GLU A 498 -1.60 -37.61 -11.89
C GLU A 498 -2.38 -36.75 -12.88
N VAL A 499 -1.73 -35.74 -13.47
CA VAL A 499 -2.33 -34.84 -14.45
C VAL A 499 -1.95 -35.31 -15.86
N SER A 500 -2.93 -35.45 -16.74
CA SER A 500 -2.67 -35.71 -18.16
C SER A 500 -2.33 -34.42 -18.90
N GLU A 501 -1.62 -34.51 -20.03
CA GLU A 501 -1.34 -33.37 -20.90
C GLU A 501 -2.61 -32.73 -21.51
N GLY A 502 -3.71 -33.50 -21.64
CA GLY A 502 -4.96 -33.06 -22.25
C GLY A 502 -5.88 -32.26 -21.32
N SER A 503 -6.58 -31.28 -21.89
CA SER A 503 -7.67 -30.55 -21.23
C SER A 503 -9.04 -30.99 -21.76
N LYS A 504 -10.07 -30.94 -20.92
CA LYS A 504 -11.48 -31.19 -21.28
C LYS A 504 -12.35 -30.04 -20.80
N ALA A 505 -13.32 -29.65 -21.64
CA ALA A 505 -14.39 -28.77 -21.22
C ALA A 505 -15.41 -29.53 -20.36
N TYR A 506 -15.95 -28.86 -19.36
CA TYR A 506 -17.06 -29.35 -18.55
C TYR A 506 -18.01 -28.20 -18.23
N ALA A 507 -19.31 -28.48 -18.21
CA ALA A 507 -20.34 -27.56 -17.73
C ALA A 507 -21.32 -28.38 -16.90
N GLY A 508 -21.70 -27.92 -15.71
CA GLY A 508 -22.61 -28.66 -14.86
C GLY A 508 -22.34 -28.53 -13.37
N GLU A 509 -22.73 -29.57 -12.64
CA GLU A 509 -22.61 -29.61 -11.18
C GLU A 509 -21.20 -29.98 -10.73
N VAL A 510 -20.67 -29.19 -9.80
CA VAL A 510 -19.47 -29.51 -9.03
C VAL A 510 -19.86 -29.73 -7.57
N VAL A 511 -19.17 -30.65 -6.91
CA VAL A 511 -19.49 -31.12 -5.55
C VAL A 511 -18.26 -30.96 -4.66
N CYS A 512 -18.42 -30.25 -3.56
CA CYS A 512 -17.42 -30.05 -2.53
C CYS A 512 -17.36 -31.23 -1.55
N ALA A 513 -16.23 -31.40 -0.88
CA ALA A 513 -16.05 -32.46 0.13
C ALA A 513 -16.98 -32.30 1.35
N ASP A 514 -17.41 -31.08 1.65
CA ASP A 514 -18.39 -30.77 2.70
C ASP A 514 -19.86 -30.99 2.26
N GLY A 515 -20.07 -31.49 1.04
CA GLY A 515 -21.39 -31.78 0.48
C GLY A 515 -22.07 -30.60 -0.23
N ARG A 516 -21.50 -29.38 -0.19
CA ARG A 516 -22.04 -28.25 -0.96
C ARG A 516 -21.93 -28.51 -2.46
N ARG A 517 -22.92 -28.03 -3.21
CA ARG A 517 -23.01 -28.21 -4.66
C ARG A 517 -23.16 -26.88 -5.35
N PHE A 518 -22.45 -26.71 -6.46
CA PHE A 518 -22.52 -25.52 -7.29
C PHE A 518 -22.78 -25.90 -8.73
N ARG A 519 -23.59 -25.11 -9.43
CA ARG A 519 -23.76 -25.21 -10.87
C ARG A 519 -22.88 -24.15 -11.53
N GLU A 520 -21.93 -24.61 -12.32
CA GLU A 520 -20.95 -23.80 -13.04
C GLU A 520 -21.27 -23.78 -14.54
N GLY A 521 -20.89 -22.69 -15.22
CA GLY A 521 -20.85 -22.62 -16.67
C GLY A 521 -19.77 -23.51 -17.27
N ALA A 522 -19.50 -23.34 -18.56
CA ALA A 522 -18.47 -24.12 -19.26
C ALA A 522 -17.08 -23.67 -18.81
N PHE A 523 -16.26 -24.58 -18.33
CA PHE A 523 -14.86 -24.33 -17.98
C PHE A 523 -13.94 -25.42 -18.51
N GLU A 524 -12.66 -25.09 -18.66
CA GLU A 524 -11.62 -26.05 -19.03
C GLU A 524 -10.88 -26.56 -17.79
N ARG A 525 -10.60 -27.86 -17.79
CA ARG A 525 -9.76 -28.50 -16.78
C ARG A 525 -8.78 -29.47 -17.42
N ARG A 526 -7.61 -29.62 -16.82
CA ARG A 526 -6.76 -30.77 -17.10
C ARG A 526 -7.40 -32.03 -16.55
N GLN A 527 -7.33 -33.12 -17.30
CA GLN A 527 -7.80 -34.39 -16.76
C GLN A 527 -6.80 -34.85 -15.70
N ALA A 528 -7.30 -35.28 -14.55
CA ALA A 528 -6.47 -35.73 -13.47
C ALA A 528 -7.09 -36.95 -12.80
N ARG A 529 -6.22 -37.82 -12.25
CA ARG A 529 -6.61 -38.94 -11.40
C ARG A 529 -5.96 -38.78 -10.05
N THR A 530 -6.70 -39.06 -8.99
CA THR A 530 -6.17 -39.00 -7.63
C THR A 530 -5.10 -40.06 -7.43
N ALA A 531 -3.95 -39.67 -6.89
CA ALA A 531 -2.83 -40.55 -6.55
C ALA A 531 -2.63 -40.71 -5.02
N GLY A 532 -3.35 -39.93 -4.20
CA GLY A 532 -3.30 -40.04 -2.74
C GLY A 532 -3.89 -38.86 -1.97
N GLY A 533 -4.12 -37.71 -2.63
CA GLY A 533 -4.62 -36.50 -1.98
C GLY A 533 -6.13 -36.49 -1.72
N GLY A 534 -6.54 -35.69 -0.73
CA GLY A 534 -7.95 -35.48 -0.41
C GLY A 534 -8.63 -34.59 -1.45
N VAL A 535 -9.65 -35.10 -2.14
CA VAL A 535 -10.42 -34.33 -3.13
C VAL A 535 -11.37 -33.39 -2.40
N LEU A 536 -11.15 -32.07 -2.56
CA LEU A 536 -11.96 -31.02 -1.94
C LEU A 536 -13.09 -30.52 -2.85
N LEU A 537 -12.88 -30.62 -4.17
CA LEU A 537 -13.87 -30.28 -5.19
C LEU A 537 -13.74 -31.26 -6.35
N ARG A 538 -14.86 -31.74 -6.88
CA ARG A 538 -14.91 -32.59 -8.07
C ARG A 538 -16.09 -32.24 -8.95
N ILE A 539 -16.04 -32.62 -10.22
CA ILE A 539 -17.25 -32.64 -11.04
C ILE A 539 -18.17 -33.78 -10.58
N HIS A 540 -19.47 -33.68 -10.88
CA HIS A 540 -20.43 -34.74 -10.55
C HIS A 540 -20.02 -36.12 -11.07
N GLN A 541 -19.33 -36.17 -12.23
CA GLN A 541 -18.83 -37.40 -12.88
C GLN A 541 -17.53 -37.95 -12.29
N GLY A 542 -16.97 -37.34 -11.23
CA GLY A 542 -15.87 -37.89 -10.44
C GLY A 542 -14.51 -37.21 -10.58
N ASP A 543 -14.19 -36.57 -11.71
CA ASP A 543 -12.86 -35.98 -11.92
C ASP A 543 -12.57 -34.87 -10.87
N PRO A 544 -11.39 -34.91 -10.23
CA PRO A 544 -11.05 -33.96 -9.19
C PRO A 544 -10.70 -32.60 -9.80
N LEU A 545 -11.25 -31.55 -9.21
CA LEU A 545 -10.96 -30.15 -9.53
C LEU A 545 -9.95 -29.58 -8.55
N VAL A 546 -10.19 -29.74 -7.25
CA VAL A 546 -9.30 -29.25 -6.19
C VAL A 546 -8.90 -30.41 -5.30
N ILE A 547 -7.60 -30.56 -5.07
CA ILE A 547 -7.01 -31.64 -4.29
C ILE A 547 -6.09 -31.05 -3.25
N ARG A 548 -6.13 -31.58 -2.03
CA ARG A 548 -5.22 -31.25 -0.95
C ARG A 548 -4.33 -32.45 -0.63
N GLN A 549 -3.03 -32.28 -0.81
CA GLN A 549 -2.01 -33.27 -0.50
C GLN A 549 -1.15 -32.82 0.69
N GLY A 550 -0.89 -33.72 1.63
CA GLY A 550 0.06 -33.47 2.73
C GLY A 550 1.50 -33.63 2.24
N VAL A 551 2.36 -32.66 2.56
CA VAL A 551 3.77 -32.64 2.17
C VAL A 551 4.58 -32.20 3.38
N GLY A 552 5.38 -33.10 3.97
CA GLY A 552 6.03 -32.86 5.26
C GLY A 552 5.03 -32.41 6.32
N LYS A 553 5.20 -31.20 6.87
CA LYS A 553 4.28 -30.61 7.88
C LYS A 553 3.20 -29.72 7.24
N GLY A 554 3.21 -29.55 5.93
CA GLY A 554 2.42 -28.57 5.18
C GLY A 554 1.42 -29.20 4.22
N TRP A 555 0.80 -28.35 3.41
CA TRP A 555 -0.29 -28.73 2.51
C TRP A 555 -0.16 -28.07 1.15
N LEU A 556 -0.26 -28.87 0.09
CA LEU A 556 -0.40 -28.38 -1.27
C LEU A 556 -1.85 -28.52 -1.72
N TYR A 557 -2.43 -27.42 -2.19
CA TYR A 557 -3.70 -27.36 -2.89
C TYR A 557 -3.43 -27.32 -4.40
N THR A 558 -3.61 -28.45 -5.08
CA THR A 558 -3.46 -28.56 -6.53
C THR A 558 -4.82 -28.42 -7.19
N ILE A 559 -4.89 -27.57 -8.21
CA ILE A 559 -6.15 -27.32 -8.89
C ILE A 559 -5.99 -27.41 -10.40
N THR A 560 -6.91 -28.17 -10.99
CA THR A 560 -6.82 -28.64 -12.37
C THR A 560 -7.61 -27.75 -13.34
N VAL A 561 -8.31 -26.75 -12.83
CA VAL A 561 -9.12 -25.80 -13.60
C VAL A 561 -8.23 -24.70 -14.19
N LYS A 562 -8.30 -24.50 -15.51
CA LYS A 562 -7.49 -23.48 -16.19
C LYS A 562 -7.91 -22.07 -15.83
N GLY A 563 -6.95 -21.21 -15.47
CA GLY A 563 -7.20 -19.81 -15.09
C GLY A 563 -8.17 -19.64 -13.90
N TRP A 564 -8.54 -20.74 -13.25
CA TRP A 564 -9.50 -20.86 -12.15
C TRP A 564 -10.95 -20.44 -12.45
N GLY A 565 -11.32 -20.44 -13.73
CA GLY A 565 -12.61 -19.96 -14.20
C GLY A 565 -13.16 -20.63 -15.46
N GLU A 566 -14.31 -20.12 -15.92
CA GLU A 566 -15.03 -20.55 -17.12
C GLU A 566 -14.29 -20.19 -18.43
N ALA A 567 -13.79 -18.96 -18.57
CA ALA A 567 -13.24 -18.35 -19.77
C ALA A 567 -12.08 -17.34 -19.49
N GLU A 568 -11.69 -16.57 -20.51
CA GLU A 568 -10.66 -15.52 -20.42
C GLU A 568 -11.31 -14.15 -20.21
N ARG A 569 -12.01 -13.95 -19.09
CA ARG A 569 -12.75 -12.72 -18.81
C ARG A 569 -12.84 -12.38 -17.32
N ARG A 570 -13.38 -11.20 -17.03
CA ARG A 570 -13.68 -10.71 -15.67
C ARG A 570 -14.86 -11.46 -15.05
N HIS A 571 -14.87 -11.53 -13.70
CA HIS A 571 -15.87 -12.18 -12.85
C HIS A 571 -16.04 -13.69 -13.10
N ASP A 572 -14.96 -14.34 -13.49
CA ASP A 572 -15.02 -15.67 -14.08
C ASP A 572 -14.64 -16.80 -13.11
N PHE A 573 -14.42 -16.46 -11.85
CA PHE A 573 -13.96 -17.40 -10.81
C PHE A 573 -15.04 -18.42 -10.42
N LEU A 574 -14.77 -19.72 -10.61
CA LEU A 574 -15.70 -20.81 -10.27
C LEU A 574 -16.16 -20.73 -8.81
N LYS A 575 -17.46 -20.89 -8.57
CA LYS A 575 -18.07 -20.82 -7.23
C LYS A 575 -17.53 -21.92 -6.31
N GLY A 576 -17.39 -23.15 -6.82
CA GLY A 576 -16.83 -24.27 -6.07
C GLY A 576 -15.38 -24.05 -5.64
N VAL A 577 -14.56 -23.44 -6.51
CA VAL A 577 -13.17 -23.10 -6.15
C VAL A 577 -13.15 -21.99 -5.10
N ARG A 578 -13.96 -20.94 -5.27
CA ARG A 578 -14.11 -19.87 -4.26
C ARG A 578 -14.57 -20.40 -2.92
N HIS A 579 -15.49 -21.36 -2.89
CA HIS A 579 -15.93 -21.97 -1.64
C HIS A 579 -14.80 -22.72 -0.92
N VAL A 580 -14.05 -23.56 -1.65
CA VAL A 580 -12.93 -24.32 -1.07
C VAL A 580 -11.81 -23.40 -0.58
N LEU A 581 -11.36 -22.48 -1.43
CA LEU A 581 -10.30 -21.54 -1.06
C LEU A 581 -10.77 -20.55 0.00
N GLY A 582 -12.05 -20.15 0.00
CA GLY A 582 -12.64 -19.29 1.02
C GLY A 582 -12.64 -19.94 2.40
N GLY A 583 -12.84 -21.26 2.47
CA GLY A 583 -12.65 -22.04 3.70
C GLY A 583 -11.22 -21.95 4.23
N LEU A 584 -10.21 -22.16 3.35
CA LEU A 584 -8.80 -22.00 3.71
C LEU A 584 -8.48 -20.58 4.19
N LEU A 585 -8.98 -19.55 3.50
CA LEU A 585 -8.72 -18.15 3.86
C LEU A 585 -9.38 -17.80 5.20
N GLY A 586 -10.65 -18.15 5.40
CA GLY A 586 -11.36 -17.92 6.66
C GLY A 586 -10.78 -18.69 7.86
N GLU A 587 -10.07 -19.80 7.62
CA GLU A 587 -9.32 -20.49 8.67
C GLU A 587 -8.20 -19.63 9.26
N LEU A 588 -7.60 -18.73 8.47
CA LEU A 588 -6.47 -17.88 8.87
C LEU A 588 -6.89 -16.69 9.73
N ASN A 589 -8.16 -16.27 9.68
CA ASN A 589 -8.62 -15.09 10.40
C ASN A 589 -8.39 -15.22 11.91
N LEU A 590 -7.81 -14.18 12.52
CA LEU A 590 -7.65 -14.07 13.97
C LEU A 590 -8.91 -13.53 14.66
N VAL A 591 -9.73 -12.78 13.91
CA VAL A 591 -11.00 -12.22 14.38
C VAL A 591 -12.12 -12.51 13.38
N GLU A 592 -13.32 -12.62 13.89
CA GLU A 592 -14.56 -12.69 13.09
C GLU A 592 -15.29 -11.36 13.27
N VAL A 593 -15.66 -10.73 12.16
CA VAL A 593 -16.45 -9.50 12.17
C VAL A 593 -17.84 -9.81 11.63
N GLU A 594 -18.85 -9.69 12.49
CA GLU A 594 -20.26 -9.92 12.16
C GLU A 594 -20.97 -8.58 11.93
N GLY A 595 -21.58 -8.41 10.76
CA GLY A 595 -22.28 -7.19 10.35
C GLY A 595 -22.43 -7.16 8.83
N ARG A 596 -22.80 -6.00 8.28
CA ARG A 596 -22.64 -5.77 6.83
C ARG A 596 -21.14 -5.75 6.47
N ASP A 597 -20.79 -6.08 5.24
CA ASP A 597 -19.41 -6.03 4.78
C ASP A 597 -18.78 -4.66 5.04
N LEU A 598 -17.55 -4.65 5.55
CA LEU A 598 -16.74 -3.47 5.80
C LEU A 598 -15.26 -3.82 5.54
N PHE A 599 -14.40 -2.81 5.49
CA PHE A 599 -12.97 -3.06 5.51
C PHE A 599 -12.54 -3.29 6.96
N TYR A 600 -11.73 -4.32 7.20
CA TYR A 600 -11.04 -4.48 8.47
C TYR A 600 -9.62 -5.01 8.31
N LEU A 601 -8.76 -4.59 9.24
CA LEU A 601 -7.35 -4.95 9.35
C LEU A 601 -7.06 -5.38 10.79
N VAL A 602 -6.22 -6.41 10.95
CA VAL A 602 -5.77 -6.89 12.25
C VAL A 602 -4.27 -6.67 12.40
N ASN A 603 -3.85 -6.12 13.54
CA ASN A 603 -2.45 -6.12 13.94
C ASN A 603 -2.24 -7.04 15.14
N VAL A 604 -1.19 -7.84 15.07
CA VAL A 604 -0.69 -8.63 16.20
C VAL A 604 0.21 -7.78 17.08
N THR A 605 0.14 -7.99 18.38
CA THR A 605 0.93 -7.26 19.38
C THR A 605 2.06 -8.14 19.93
N ASP A 606 2.84 -7.60 20.85
CA ASP A 606 3.84 -8.35 21.62
C ASP A 606 3.24 -9.28 22.68
N ARG A 607 1.92 -9.24 22.83
CA ARG A 607 1.17 -10.07 23.76
C ARG A 607 0.33 -11.09 23.02
N ASP A 608 0.30 -12.30 23.57
CA ASP A 608 -0.43 -13.41 22.96
C ASP A 608 -1.94 -13.41 23.27
N ASP A 609 -2.37 -12.53 24.18
CA ASP A 609 -3.75 -12.28 24.57
C ASP A 609 -4.33 -10.98 23.97
N GLU A 610 -3.57 -10.23 23.15
CA GLU A 610 -4.02 -8.95 22.60
C GLU A 610 -3.87 -8.86 21.06
N VAL A 611 -4.88 -8.30 20.41
CA VAL A 611 -4.84 -7.88 18.99
C VAL A 611 -5.45 -6.50 18.82
N MET A 612 -5.05 -5.83 17.76
CA MET A 612 -5.67 -4.58 17.33
C MET A 612 -6.56 -4.82 16.13
N VAL A 613 -7.72 -4.16 16.10
CA VAL A 613 -8.68 -4.25 15.01
C VAL A 613 -9.01 -2.85 14.53
N THR A 614 -8.73 -2.59 13.25
CA THR A 614 -9.12 -1.37 12.54
C THR A 614 -10.36 -1.67 11.71
N LEU A 615 -11.42 -0.90 11.88
CA LEU A 615 -12.69 -1.04 11.16
C LEU A 615 -12.95 0.23 10.36
N CYS A 616 -13.11 0.12 9.04
CA CYS A 616 -13.43 1.24 8.16
C CYS A 616 -14.80 1.05 7.54
N ASN A 617 -15.71 1.98 7.83
CA ASN A 617 -17.01 2.03 7.19
C ASN A 617 -16.94 2.91 5.95
N ASN A 618 -16.87 2.26 4.78
CA ASN A 618 -16.85 2.94 3.48
C ASN A 618 -18.25 3.33 2.97
N SER A 619 -19.31 3.07 3.74
CA SER A 619 -20.67 3.47 3.37
C SER A 619 -20.93 4.92 3.77
N PRO A 620 -21.41 5.77 2.85
CA PRO A 620 -21.77 7.16 3.15
C PRO A 620 -23.15 7.30 3.82
N ASP A 621 -24.01 6.28 3.71
CA ASP A 621 -25.44 6.43 3.97
C ASP A 621 -25.85 6.14 5.42
N ALA A 622 -25.04 5.36 6.14
CA ALA A 622 -25.40 4.90 7.48
C ALA A 622 -24.17 4.54 8.30
N PRO A 623 -24.25 4.63 9.65
CA PRO A 623 -23.29 3.96 10.52
C PRO A 623 -23.31 2.45 10.27
N TRP A 624 -22.16 1.83 10.42
CA TRP A 624 -22.02 0.39 10.51
C TRP A 624 -22.21 -0.02 11.97
N GLU A 625 -22.98 -1.07 12.21
CA GLU A 625 -23.14 -1.68 13.53
C GLU A 625 -22.85 -3.17 13.39
N GLY A 626 -22.13 -3.72 14.37
CA GLY A 626 -21.77 -5.12 14.34
C GLY A 626 -20.98 -5.55 15.56
N LYS A 627 -20.39 -6.74 15.44
CA LYS A 627 -19.67 -7.40 16.52
C LYS A 627 -18.33 -7.90 16.04
N VAL A 628 -17.35 -7.87 16.93
CA VAL A 628 -16.02 -8.45 16.71
C VAL A 628 -15.78 -9.53 17.75
N ARG A 629 -15.39 -10.72 17.28
CA ARG A 629 -14.98 -11.86 18.10
C ARG A 629 -13.51 -12.17 17.86
N VAL A 630 -12.77 -12.53 18.90
CA VAL A 630 -11.46 -13.18 18.77
C VAL A 630 -11.68 -14.67 18.52
N LYS A 631 -11.11 -15.22 17.43
CA LYS A 631 -11.41 -16.59 17.02
C LYS A 631 -10.93 -17.60 18.08
N GLY A 632 -11.87 -18.37 18.62
CA GLY A 632 -11.60 -19.38 19.64
C GLY A 632 -11.55 -18.88 21.09
N GLU A 633 -11.72 -17.57 21.34
CA GLU A 633 -11.68 -16.97 22.67
C GLU A 633 -12.76 -15.89 22.87
N GLU A 634 -13.01 -15.52 24.12
CA GLU A 634 -13.88 -14.40 24.47
C GLU A 634 -13.07 -13.09 24.56
N VAL A 635 -13.67 -12.00 24.06
CA VAL A 635 -13.18 -10.64 24.34
C VAL A 635 -13.50 -10.32 25.80
N GLU A 636 -12.47 -10.16 26.63
CA GLU A 636 -12.60 -9.83 28.06
C GLU A 636 -12.74 -8.32 28.25
N ALA A 637 -11.93 -7.55 27.52
CA ALA A 637 -11.88 -6.11 27.60
C ALA A 637 -11.42 -5.52 26.26
N PHE A 638 -11.64 -4.21 26.09
CA PHE A 638 -11.09 -3.46 24.98
C PHE A 638 -10.64 -2.07 25.43
N GLU A 639 -9.75 -1.49 24.65
CA GLU A 639 -9.42 -0.08 24.68
C GLU A 639 -9.74 0.51 23.30
N ALA A 640 -10.48 1.62 23.28
CA ALA A 640 -10.73 2.35 22.06
C ALA A 640 -9.63 3.39 21.84
N TRP A 641 -8.76 3.16 20.87
CA TRP A 641 -7.74 4.13 20.47
C TRP A 641 -8.36 5.26 19.64
N LEU A 642 -9.39 4.96 18.85
CA LEU A 642 -10.10 5.94 18.05
C LEU A 642 -11.62 5.75 18.13
N GLY A 643 -12.31 6.70 18.80
CA GLY A 643 -13.78 6.79 18.97
C GLY A 643 -14.37 5.77 19.97
N HIS A 644 -15.34 6.15 20.83
CA HIS A 644 -15.69 5.24 21.95
C HIS A 644 -17.09 5.34 22.62
N SER A 645 -18.01 6.26 22.32
CA SER A 645 -19.17 6.43 23.23
C SER A 645 -20.13 5.23 23.38
N GLU A 646 -20.19 4.29 22.43
CA GLU A 646 -21.22 3.23 22.39
C GLU A 646 -20.69 1.80 22.33
N ALA A 647 -19.36 1.61 22.26
CA ALA A 647 -18.78 0.27 22.20
C ALA A 647 -18.82 -0.42 23.57
N CYS A 648 -19.13 -1.72 23.61
CA CYS A 648 -19.16 -2.49 24.85
C CYS A 648 -18.82 -3.97 24.65
N VAL A 649 -18.30 -4.62 25.69
CA VAL A 649 -18.17 -6.08 25.72
C VAL A 649 -19.46 -6.67 26.25
N ARG A 650 -20.04 -7.60 25.50
CA ARG A 650 -21.22 -8.36 25.92
C ARG A 650 -21.17 -9.74 25.30
N ASP A 651 -21.41 -10.76 26.13
CA ASP A 651 -21.41 -12.17 25.74
C ASP A 651 -20.08 -12.60 25.08
N GLY A 652 -18.96 -12.06 25.58
CA GLY A 652 -17.61 -12.35 25.06
C GLY A 652 -17.30 -11.72 23.70
N LEU A 653 -18.11 -10.76 23.23
CA LEU A 653 -17.96 -10.08 21.95
C LEU A 653 -17.82 -8.58 22.16
N LEU A 654 -17.01 -7.91 21.33
CA LEU A 654 -17.05 -6.46 21.23
C LEU A 654 -18.23 -6.06 20.34
N TRP A 655 -19.20 -5.36 20.89
CA TRP A 655 -20.26 -4.68 20.15
C TRP A 655 -19.80 -3.24 19.88
N CYS A 656 -19.88 -2.79 18.63
CA CYS A 656 -19.44 -1.45 18.27
C CYS A 656 -20.15 -0.91 17.03
N ALA A 657 -20.01 0.39 16.83
CA ALA A 657 -20.46 1.09 15.64
C ALA A 657 -19.33 1.93 15.03
N VAL A 658 -19.34 2.07 13.71
CA VAL A 658 -18.44 2.93 12.94
C VAL A 658 -19.30 3.90 12.13
N PRO A 659 -19.23 5.23 12.36
CA PRO A 659 -20.01 6.19 11.58
C PRO A 659 -19.80 6.07 10.08
N ALA A 660 -20.74 6.60 9.31
CA ALA A 660 -20.61 6.68 7.86
C ALA A 660 -19.29 7.36 7.47
N ASN A 661 -18.58 6.79 6.50
CA ASN A 661 -17.30 7.30 6.00
C ASN A 661 -16.23 7.53 7.10
N ASP A 662 -16.20 6.69 8.13
CA ASP A 662 -15.28 6.85 9.27
C ASP A 662 -14.52 5.55 9.58
N VAL A 663 -13.57 5.66 10.51
CA VAL A 663 -12.71 4.57 10.99
C VAL A 663 -12.73 4.48 12.51
N ARG A 664 -12.61 3.26 13.03
CA ARG A 664 -12.38 2.96 14.45
C ARG A 664 -11.19 2.05 14.62
N VAL A 665 -10.47 2.22 15.73
CA VAL A 665 -9.34 1.36 16.12
C VAL A 665 -9.55 0.91 17.54
N PHE A 666 -9.60 -0.42 17.73
CA PHE A 666 -9.76 -1.05 19.04
C PHE A 666 -8.58 -1.96 19.33
N ARG A 667 -8.06 -1.89 20.54
CA ARG A 667 -7.20 -2.94 21.10
C ARG A 667 -8.08 -3.88 21.90
N LEU A 668 -8.13 -5.14 21.49
CA LEU A 668 -8.93 -6.19 22.12
C LEU A 668 -8.04 -7.06 22.99
N LYS A 669 -8.50 -7.36 24.20
CA LYS A 669 -7.88 -8.33 25.09
C LYS A 669 -8.77 -9.55 25.22
N ALA A 670 -8.21 -10.72 24.96
CA ALA A 670 -8.85 -12.00 25.15
C ALA A 670 -8.67 -12.51 26.58
N GLY A 671 -9.59 -13.37 27.05
CA GLY A 671 -9.49 -13.96 28.39
C GLY A 671 -8.29 -14.91 28.59
N ARG A 672 -7.69 -15.40 27.49
CA ARG A 672 -6.51 -16.27 27.47
C ARG A 672 -5.65 -15.98 26.23
N GLY A 673 -4.39 -16.40 26.28
CA GLY A 673 -3.50 -16.31 25.13
C GLY A 673 -3.99 -17.19 23.98
N PHE A 674 -4.24 -16.57 22.82
CA PHE A 674 -4.80 -17.22 21.63
C PHE A 674 -3.89 -17.09 20.41
N LEU A 675 -3.00 -16.09 20.40
CA LEU A 675 -2.05 -15.98 19.32
C LEU A 675 -1.16 -17.24 19.30
N PRO A 676 -0.92 -17.81 18.11
CA PRO A 676 -0.03 -18.97 17.98
C PRO A 676 1.32 -18.73 18.66
N LEU A 677 1.91 -19.79 19.21
CA LEU A 677 3.19 -19.76 19.95
C LEU A 677 4.31 -18.96 19.26
N MET A 678 4.31 -18.93 17.93
CA MET A 678 5.31 -18.22 17.13
C MET A 678 5.33 -16.69 17.23
N PHE A 679 4.32 -16.08 17.86
CA PHE A 679 4.34 -14.65 18.17
C PHE A 679 5.01 -14.33 19.52
N ARG A 680 5.19 -15.35 20.39
CA ARG A 680 5.65 -15.17 21.79
C ARG A 680 7.15 -14.91 21.93
N GLU A 681 7.95 -15.23 20.91
CA GLU A 681 9.43 -15.16 20.96
C GLU A 681 10.01 -14.00 20.13
N ILE A 682 9.15 -13.10 19.63
CA ILE A 682 9.60 -11.95 18.84
C ILE A 682 10.15 -10.87 19.78
N ASP A 683 11.39 -10.43 19.56
CA ASP A 683 11.96 -9.26 20.27
C ASP A 683 11.46 -7.96 19.64
N TRP A 684 10.20 -7.61 19.90
CA TRP A 684 9.56 -6.41 19.35
C TRP A 684 10.36 -5.13 19.57
N LYS A 685 11.00 -5.01 20.74
CA LYS A 685 11.83 -3.86 21.10
C LYS A 685 13.12 -3.83 20.28
N GLY A 686 13.79 -4.98 20.10
CA GLY A 686 14.96 -5.10 19.23
C GLY A 686 14.67 -4.83 17.76
N LEU A 687 13.44 -5.09 17.30
CA LEU A 687 12.97 -4.76 15.94
C LEU A 687 12.60 -3.28 15.78
N GLY A 688 12.74 -2.50 16.84
CA GLY A 688 12.48 -1.07 16.87
C GLY A 688 11.01 -0.71 16.89
N VAL A 689 10.09 -1.67 17.15
CA VAL A 689 8.64 -1.45 17.24
C VAL A 689 8.27 -0.80 18.57
N GLY A 690 7.32 0.13 18.53
CA GLY A 690 6.93 0.96 19.66
C GLY A 690 7.90 2.10 20.01
N VAL A 691 8.90 2.41 19.18
CA VAL A 691 9.85 3.50 19.45
C VAL A 691 9.21 4.84 19.12
N PRO A 692 8.90 5.67 20.14
CA PRO A 692 8.17 6.91 19.95
C PRO A 692 9.03 7.96 19.26
N GLU A 693 8.37 8.89 18.57
CA GLU A 693 9.02 10.03 17.96
C GLU A 693 9.43 11.09 19.01
N VAL A 694 10.66 10.97 19.52
CA VAL A 694 11.15 11.84 20.59
C VAL A 694 11.39 13.30 20.16
N ASP A 695 11.73 13.52 18.88
CA ASP A 695 11.95 14.88 18.35
C ASP A 695 10.66 15.70 18.47
N LEU A 696 9.53 15.07 18.19
CA LEU A 696 8.22 15.69 18.27
C LEU A 696 7.67 15.72 19.70
N ARG A 697 7.86 14.64 20.47
CA ARG A 697 7.46 14.55 21.89
C ARG A 697 8.01 15.70 22.72
N ASN A 698 9.26 16.09 22.47
CA ASN A 698 9.95 17.12 23.24
C ASN A 698 9.80 18.52 22.64
N HIS A 699 9.01 18.69 21.58
CA HIS A 699 8.85 19.98 20.93
C HIS A 699 8.10 20.95 21.86
N PRO A 700 8.70 22.10 22.24
CA PRO A 700 8.21 22.95 23.33
C PRO A 700 6.86 23.63 23.05
N ALA A 701 6.48 23.69 21.78
CA ALA A 701 5.28 24.36 21.30
C ALA A 701 4.18 23.41 20.86
N ARG A 702 4.37 22.10 21.02
CA ARG A 702 3.38 21.10 20.60
C ARG A 702 2.06 21.34 21.33
N ARG A 703 0.95 20.96 20.70
CA ARG A 703 -0.34 20.87 21.35
C ARG A 703 -0.23 19.89 22.53
N MET A 704 -0.06 20.40 23.74
CA MET A 704 -0.21 19.58 24.93
C MET A 704 -1.71 19.34 25.16
N SER A 705 -2.28 18.37 24.46
CA SER A 705 -3.55 17.78 24.89
C SER A 705 -3.27 16.84 26.06
N HIS A 706 -3.63 17.31 27.26
CA HIS A 706 -3.73 16.58 28.55
C HIS A 706 -2.50 16.57 29.47
N PHE A 707 -2.58 17.42 30.51
CA PHE A 707 -2.56 16.92 31.89
C PHE A 707 -3.92 16.34 32.25
#